data_AF-G3I3D3-F1
#
_entry.id   AF-G3I3D3-F1
#
_cell.length_a   1.000
_cell.length_b   1.000
_cell.length_c   1.000
_cell.angle_alpha   90.00
_cell.angle_beta   90.00
_cell.angle_gamma   90.00
#
_symmetry.space_group_name_H-M   'P 1'
#
loop_
_entity.id
_entity.type
_entity.pdbx_description
1 polymer ?
#
loop_
_entity_poly.entity_id
_entity_poly.type
_entity_poly.pdbx_seq_one_letter_code
_entity_poly.pdbx_strand_id
1 'polypeptide(L)'
;MLKKHVLGPEPQPSNRPTSRLGGSLLFGNLVPANKGTPSLEPLGSKLSALPLHGTPGVRKVPGQLPLLCSGGPPPEKSAPTQPPEGWSPALKTQGKLNTRPGKVTLFSEPGCQGRSREVWGDIADTSGWAPVASVRVVRGCWILYEQPEFQGEKLVLPEGDVELRALASTWSTRGIGSLRRAVRDYCIPGISLFSEEGLKGMQVMLTGDLKDSQGLERPLQVASATVSAGVWLLYPKPFFEDTPYILEPGEYPTLKAWGTSVPNVGSLKPMRLGCPSVEKPGEPKAVVYEAPGFQGQSWEVSGDIYNLRQPEASRGPQLTSVGSLRILGGCWVGYEKEGFRGHQYLLEEGEYADWSHWGGYDEFLTSLRVIRTDFGDPAVVLFEDMDFQGHCVEVSSALPDVELAQHGPSTQAIHVLSGVWVAYEQVGFSGEQYILEKGVYRNCDDWGSGNGALGSIQPVVQVGESDLHFVSKIQLFSGPNFLGDHISFEDDQASLPASFLPQSCRVHGGSWVLFEEKNFEADQHIVSEGEFPTLTAMGCLASTVLGSLRKVPLHFSEPSLSLFGLECFEGKEIELTREVRSLQAEGFNNHVLSVRVRGGVWVVCEHSDFRGRQWLVGSCEITNWLTFSGTQRVGSLYPIKQRRAYFRLWNAALGGFLAVPDRVEDMKAGRVVVSEPQAGGSCIWYYEDGLLKNQMAPAMSLQVIGPPSPGSKVVLWAESRLPRQTWSISELGHICSQMFEGQILDVKGGRGYDRDHVVLWEPTKDRPSQIWTVHIL
;
A
#
# COMPACT_ATOMS: atom_id res chain seq x y z
N MET A 1 17.82 79.94 -17.84
CA MET A 1 17.56 80.09 -19.29
C MET A 1 18.53 79.19 -20.03
N LEU A 2 18.01 78.35 -20.95
CA LEU A 2 18.66 77.32 -21.82
C LEU A 2 19.36 76.14 -21.11
N LYS A 3 19.39 74.88 -21.58
CA LYS A 3 18.57 74.00 -22.46
C LYS A 3 19.23 72.59 -22.35
N LYS A 4 18.43 71.50 -22.19
CA LYS A 4 18.49 70.14 -22.84
C LYS A 4 19.82 69.31 -22.82
N HIS A 5 19.90 67.97 -22.79
CA HIS A 5 19.02 66.79 -22.64
C HIS A 5 19.91 65.49 -22.67
N VAL A 6 19.48 64.40 -21.98
CA VAL A 6 19.58 62.94 -22.26
C VAL A 6 20.92 62.16 -22.08
N LEU A 7 20.94 61.16 -21.18
CA LEU A 7 20.88 59.69 -21.44
C LEU A 7 20.83 58.88 -20.11
N GLY A 8 19.93 57.89 -20.00
CA GLY A 8 19.93 56.82 -18.95
C GLY A 8 20.54 55.50 -19.51
N PRO A 9 20.78 54.44 -18.70
CA PRO A 9 19.72 53.62 -18.08
C PRO A 9 19.99 53.00 -16.67
N GLU A 10 18.90 52.46 -16.08
CA GLU A 10 18.63 51.44 -15.02
C GLU A 10 19.58 51.14 -13.83
N PRO A 11 19.02 50.92 -12.60
CA PRO A 11 19.74 50.30 -11.49
C PRO A 11 19.21 48.89 -11.10
N GLN A 12 20.16 47.99 -10.79
CA GLN A 12 19.95 46.72 -10.08
C GLN A 12 19.58 46.91 -8.59
N PRO A 13 18.91 45.94 -7.95
CA PRO A 13 18.84 45.84 -6.50
C PRO A 13 19.87 44.85 -5.92
N SER A 14 20.36 45.19 -4.72
CA SER A 14 21.45 44.55 -3.99
C SER A 14 20.98 43.69 -2.81
N ASN A 15 21.78 42.66 -2.53
CA ASN A 15 21.79 41.71 -1.40
C ASN A 15 21.62 42.32 0.00
N ARG A 16 20.97 41.58 0.93
CA ARG A 16 21.46 41.17 2.29
C ARG A 16 20.37 40.47 3.18
N PRO A 17 20.69 39.79 4.31
CA PRO A 17 20.62 38.33 4.40
C PRO A 17 19.81 37.73 5.58
N THR A 18 19.76 36.38 5.58
CA THR A 18 19.44 35.35 6.60
C THR A 18 19.28 35.74 8.08
N SER A 19 18.23 35.21 8.74
CA SER A 19 18.12 35.07 10.19
C SER A 19 18.30 33.61 10.64
N ARG A 20 19.10 33.43 11.69
CA ARG A 20 19.25 32.20 12.50
C ARG A 20 18.37 32.32 13.74
N LEU A 21 17.88 31.19 14.27
CA LEU A 21 17.96 30.83 15.70
C LEU A 21 17.31 29.46 15.94
N GLY A 22 18.01 28.62 16.71
CA GLY A 22 17.49 27.43 17.35
C GLY A 22 17.71 27.48 18.87
N GLY A 23 17.06 26.57 19.59
CA GLY A 23 17.59 25.95 20.82
C GLY A 23 17.16 26.48 22.20
N SER A 24 16.26 25.72 22.83
CA SER A 24 16.31 25.14 24.20
C SER A 24 16.16 25.96 25.52
N LEU A 25 15.13 25.54 26.29
CA LEU A 25 14.99 25.22 27.74
C LEU A 25 15.74 26.02 28.85
N LEU A 26 15.00 26.53 29.86
CA LEU A 26 14.98 26.11 31.30
C LEU A 26 14.62 27.22 32.34
N PHE A 27 13.81 26.80 33.34
CA PHE A 27 13.62 27.23 34.75
C PHE A 27 13.21 28.68 35.18
N GLY A 28 12.10 28.75 35.96
CA GLY A 28 12.16 29.22 37.36
C GLY A 28 11.52 30.56 37.78
N ASN A 29 10.56 30.47 38.71
CA ASN A 29 10.19 31.39 39.81
C ASN A 29 9.07 32.47 39.67
N LEU A 30 7.98 32.19 40.40
CA LEU A 30 7.32 32.97 41.47
C LEU A 30 6.77 34.42 41.23
N VAL A 31 5.42 34.53 41.12
CA VAL A 31 4.42 35.23 42.03
C VAL A 31 4.55 36.77 42.27
N PRO A 32 3.48 37.59 42.57
CA PRO A 32 2.00 37.53 42.40
C PRO A 32 1.27 38.86 41.96
N ALA A 33 -0.08 38.76 41.89
CA ALA A 33 -1.14 39.77 42.21
C ALA A 33 -1.47 40.83 41.14
N ASN A 34 -2.74 41.21 40.86
CA ASN A 34 -3.88 41.45 41.76
C ASN A 34 -5.23 41.52 40.99
N LYS A 35 -6.30 41.01 41.63
CA LYS A 35 -7.71 41.51 41.76
C LYS A 35 -8.40 42.23 40.57
N GLY A 36 -9.66 41.98 40.21
CA GLY A 36 -10.74 41.25 40.88
C GLY A 36 -12.06 41.26 40.08
N THR A 37 -13.04 40.52 40.59
CA THR A 37 -14.49 40.45 40.25
C THR A 37 -15.27 40.87 41.53
N PRO A 38 -16.62 40.86 41.65
CA PRO A 38 -17.74 40.73 40.68
C PRO A 38 -18.94 41.69 40.99
N SER A 39 -20.05 41.64 40.21
CA SER A 39 -21.44 41.66 40.76
C SER A 39 -22.56 41.50 39.70
N LEU A 40 -23.63 40.82 40.12
CA LEU A 40 -24.85 40.34 39.43
C LEU A 40 -25.98 41.38 39.19
N GLU A 41 -26.72 41.22 38.06
CA GLU A 41 -28.21 41.22 37.78
C GLU A 41 -29.24 42.18 38.46
N PRO A 42 -30.56 42.27 38.09
CA PRO A 42 -31.36 41.80 36.90
C PRO A 42 -32.48 42.78 36.38
N LEU A 43 -33.29 42.28 35.41
CA LEU A 43 -34.75 42.50 35.13
C LEU A 43 -35.27 43.63 34.20
N GLY A 44 -36.07 43.26 33.18
CA GLY A 44 -37.08 44.15 32.55
C GLY A 44 -37.58 43.83 31.13
N SER A 45 -38.78 43.26 31.02
CA SER A 45 -39.56 42.79 29.85
C SER A 45 -40.08 43.85 28.83
N LYS A 46 -40.23 43.50 27.53
CA LYS A 46 -41.53 43.45 26.77
C LYS A 46 -41.39 43.12 25.27
N LEU A 47 -42.40 42.39 24.78
CA LEU A 47 -42.63 41.76 23.47
C LEU A 47 -43.00 42.72 22.31
N SER A 48 -42.66 42.36 21.06
CA SER A 48 -43.61 42.36 19.91
C SER A 48 -43.06 41.72 18.62
N ALA A 49 -43.88 40.78 18.08
CA ALA A 49 -44.18 40.44 16.67
C ALA A 49 -43.15 39.78 15.69
N LEU A 50 -43.35 38.45 15.52
CA LEU A 50 -43.07 37.42 14.48
C LEU A 50 -42.93 37.80 12.96
N PRO A 51 -42.55 36.88 12.00
CA PRO A 51 -41.98 35.51 12.11
C PRO A 51 -40.78 35.13 11.18
N LEU A 52 -40.09 34.04 11.58
CA LEU A 52 -39.35 32.98 10.85
C LEU A 52 -38.33 33.29 9.73
N HIS A 53 -37.03 33.09 10.03
CA HIS A 53 -36.06 32.40 9.16
C HIS A 53 -34.80 31.94 9.93
N GLY A 54 -34.42 30.67 9.74
CA GLY A 54 -33.03 30.16 9.72
C GLY A 54 -32.19 30.16 11.01
N THR A 55 -32.00 28.98 11.59
CA THR A 55 -30.94 28.65 12.58
C THR A 55 -29.52 28.85 12.02
N PRO A 56 -28.58 29.47 12.75
CA PRO A 56 -27.15 29.42 12.42
C PRO A 56 -26.33 28.49 13.33
N GLY A 57 -25.48 27.66 12.70
CA GLY A 57 -24.07 27.49 13.10
C GLY A 57 -23.72 26.39 14.09
N VAL A 58 -23.57 25.15 13.60
CA VAL A 58 -22.78 24.10 14.28
C VAL A 58 -21.30 24.44 14.17
N ARG A 59 -20.60 24.43 15.31
CA ARG A 59 -19.15 24.62 15.45
C ARG A 59 -18.39 23.53 14.68
N LYS A 60 -17.43 23.95 13.85
CA LYS A 60 -16.44 23.08 13.18
C LYS A 60 -15.55 22.39 14.23
N VAL A 61 -15.47 21.07 14.16
CA VAL A 61 -14.43 20.25 14.79
C VAL A 61 -13.28 20.10 13.78
N PRO A 62 -12.00 20.26 14.15
CA PRO A 62 -10.88 20.04 13.24
C PRO A 62 -10.58 18.54 13.15
N GLY A 63 -10.57 17.97 11.93
CA GLY A 63 -10.04 16.61 11.71
C GLY A 63 -10.71 15.75 10.63
N GLN A 64 -11.87 16.14 10.09
CA GLN A 64 -12.48 15.46 8.96
C GLN A 64 -12.79 16.48 7.86
N LEU A 65 -12.06 16.43 6.75
CA LEU A 65 -12.55 16.98 5.50
C LEU A 65 -13.76 16.12 5.09
N PRO A 66 -14.96 16.69 4.91
CA PRO A 66 -16.03 15.99 4.23
C PRO A 66 -15.53 15.61 2.84
N LEU A 67 -15.87 14.41 2.35
CA LEU A 67 -15.68 14.04 0.94
C LEU A 67 -16.40 15.09 0.07
N LEU A 68 -15.66 16.07 -0.45
CA LEU A 68 -16.22 17.24 -1.15
C LEU A 68 -16.68 16.91 -2.59
N CYS A 69 -16.49 15.67 -3.05
CA CYS A 69 -16.88 15.25 -4.40
C CYS A 69 -18.28 14.62 -4.48
N SER A 70 -19.20 14.93 -3.55
CA SER A 70 -20.59 14.42 -3.60
C SER A 70 -21.66 15.50 -3.84
N GLY A 71 -21.26 16.70 -4.28
CA GLY A 71 -22.18 17.83 -4.50
C GLY A 71 -22.70 18.01 -5.94
N GLY A 72 -22.14 17.31 -6.93
CA GLY A 72 -22.59 17.36 -8.32
C GLY A 72 -23.49 16.17 -8.68
N PRO A 73 -24.28 16.23 -9.77
CA PRO A 73 -24.92 15.04 -10.31
C PRO A 73 -23.84 13.95 -10.51
N PRO A 74 -24.16 12.66 -10.28
CA PRO A 74 -23.17 11.61 -10.35
C PRO A 74 -22.42 11.71 -11.68
N PRO A 75 -21.07 11.68 -11.70
CA PRO A 75 -20.37 11.52 -12.96
C PRO A 75 -20.89 10.22 -13.57
N GLU A 76 -21.35 10.29 -14.82
CA GLU A 76 -21.53 9.07 -15.60
C GLU A 76 -20.20 8.32 -15.53
N LYS A 77 -20.22 7.12 -14.93
CA LYS A 77 -19.08 6.21 -14.99
C LYS A 77 -18.78 6.01 -16.48
N SER A 78 -17.72 6.63 -16.97
CA SER A 78 -17.14 6.23 -18.24
C SER A 78 -16.75 4.77 -18.07
N ALA A 79 -17.27 3.92 -18.97
CA ALA A 79 -16.69 2.61 -19.25
C ALA A 79 -15.18 2.79 -19.51
N PRO A 80 -14.35 1.74 -19.48
CA PRO A 80 -13.00 1.83 -20.03
C PRO A 80 -13.12 2.27 -21.49
N THR A 81 -12.98 3.58 -21.73
CA THR A 81 -13.12 4.15 -23.05
C THR A 81 -11.85 3.76 -23.78
N GLN A 82 -11.99 2.90 -24.79
CA GLN A 82 -10.97 2.84 -25.81
C GLN A 82 -10.71 4.27 -26.28
N PRO A 83 -9.44 4.67 -26.49
CA PRO A 83 -9.15 5.99 -27.02
C PRO A 83 -9.99 6.17 -28.29
N PRO A 84 -10.66 7.32 -28.49
CA PRO A 84 -11.46 7.53 -29.68
C PRO A 84 -10.60 7.26 -30.91
N GLU A 85 -11.08 6.39 -31.81
CA GLU A 85 -10.43 6.11 -33.10
C GLU A 85 -10.17 7.45 -33.80
N GLY A 86 -8.89 7.82 -33.89
CA GLY A 86 -8.44 9.08 -34.51
C GLY A 86 -7.82 10.12 -33.58
N TRP A 87 -7.69 9.88 -32.27
CA TRP A 87 -6.82 10.73 -31.43
C TRP A 87 -5.35 10.33 -31.61
N SER A 88 -4.63 11.07 -32.45
CA SER A 88 -3.17 11.04 -32.46
C SER A 88 -2.66 12.08 -31.48
N PRO A 89 -2.09 11.69 -30.32
CA PRO A 89 -1.36 12.66 -29.50
C PRO A 89 -0.22 13.18 -30.36
N ALA A 90 -0.04 14.50 -30.43
CA ALA A 90 1.28 15.01 -30.78
C ALA A 90 2.29 14.26 -29.89
N LEU A 91 3.33 13.65 -30.47
CA LEU A 91 4.31 12.87 -29.71
C LEU A 91 4.84 13.74 -28.56
N LYS A 92 4.31 13.53 -27.35
CA LYS A 92 4.79 14.19 -26.15
C LYS A 92 6.17 13.62 -25.88
N THR A 93 7.18 14.48 -25.85
CA THR A 93 8.57 14.07 -25.66
C THR A 93 8.76 13.62 -24.21
N GLN A 94 9.29 12.42 -24.00
CA GLN A 94 9.81 12.01 -22.70
C GLN A 94 11.08 12.79 -22.38
N GLY A 95 11.26 13.12 -21.11
CA GLY A 95 12.49 13.73 -20.61
C GLY A 95 13.43 12.67 -20.06
N LYS A 96 14.02 12.99 -18.92
CA LYS A 96 14.99 12.10 -18.27
C LYS A 96 14.33 10.77 -17.90
N LEU A 97 14.92 9.68 -18.37
CA LEU A 97 14.46 8.33 -18.02
C LEU A 97 14.92 7.97 -16.61
N ASN A 98 14.01 7.37 -15.85
CA ASN A 98 14.29 6.82 -14.53
C ASN A 98 14.49 5.31 -14.67
N THR A 99 15.72 4.84 -14.39
CA THR A 99 16.03 3.41 -14.42
C THR A 99 15.60 2.75 -13.12
N ARG A 100 15.24 1.47 -13.19
CA ARG A 100 14.85 0.67 -12.02
C ARG A 100 15.78 -0.54 -11.85
N PRO A 101 15.99 -1.03 -10.62
CA PRO A 101 16.73 -2.26 -10.40
C PRO A 101 15.96 -3.47 -10.99
N GLY A 102 16.69 -4.46 -11.48
CA GLY A 102 16.10 -5.72 -11.94
C GLY A 102 16.26 -6.79 -10.87
N LYS A 103 15.30 -7.71 -10.78
CA LYS A 103 15.43 -8.91 -9.96
C LYS A 103 14.69 -10.09 -10.59
N VAL A 104 15.39 -11.21 -10.74
CA VAL A 104 14.80 -12.50 -11.09
C VAL A 104 15.29 -13.56 -10.13
N THR A 105 14.38 -14.44 -9.70
CA THR A 105 14.67 -15.56 -8.81
C THR A 105 14.39 -16.87 -9.54
N LEU A 106 15.39 -17.73 -9.59
CA LEU A 106 15.33 -19.04 -10.26
C LEU A 106 15.17 -20.13 -9.21
N PHE A 107 14.21 -21.02 -9.41
CA PHE A 107 13.86 -22.07 -8.45
C PHE A 107 14.13 -23.47 -9.01
N SER A 108 14.60 -24.37 -8.14
CA SER A 108 14.85 -25.76 -8.51
C SER A 108 13.58 -26.58 -8.69
N GLU A 109 12.46 -26.16 -8.09
CA GLU A 109 11.18 -26.87 -8.10
C GLU A 109 10.05 -26.01 -8.69
N PRO A 110 9.00 -26.63 -9.27
CA PRO A 110 7.81 -25.90 -9.73
C PRO A 110 7.11 -25.13 -8.62
N GLY A 111 6.34 -24.11 -8.98
CA GLY A 111 5.59 -23.25 -8.05
C GLY A 111 6.48 -22.27 -7.30
N CYS A 112 7.67 -21.98 -7.82
CA CYS A 112 8.67 -21.11 -7.19
C CYS A 112 9.05 -21.59 -5.78
N GLN A 113 9.38 -22.88 -5.68
CA GLN A 113 9.74 -23.57 -4.43
C GLN A 113 11.15 -24.17 -4.45
N GLY A 114 11.59 -24.68 -3.30
CA GLY A 114 12.86 -25.37 -3.16
C GLY A 114 14.06 -24.42 -3.09
N ARG A 115 15.20 -24.84 -3.64
CA ARG A 115 16.41 -24.00 -3.67
C ARG A 115 16.23 -22.88 -4.67
N SER A 116 16.50 -21.66 -4.24
CA SER A 116 16.41 -20.46 -5.07
C SER A 116 17.76 -19.80 -5.30
N ARG A 117 17.86 -19.04 -6.40
CA ARG A 117 18.99 -18.17 -6.71
C ARG A 117 18.47 -16.84 -7.22
N GLU A 118 18.87 -15.75 -6.58
CA GLU A 118 18.53 -14.39 -7.00
C GLU A 118 19.59 -13.84 -7.97
N VAL A 119 19.13 -13.10 -8.97
CA VAL A 119 19.96 -12.46 -9.99
C VAL A 119 19.48 -11.03 -10.21
N TRP A 120 20.43 -10.09 -10.17
CA TRP A 120 20.16 -8.63 -10.15
C TRP A 120 20.63 -7.91 -11.42
N GLY A 121 21.45 -8.57 -12.24
CA GLY A 121 21.99 -8.04 -13.49
C GLY A 121 22.24 -9.14 -14.53
N ASP A 122 22.86 -8.76 -15.64
CA ASP A 122 23.12 -9.66 -16.75
C ASP A 122 24.16 -10.73 -16.37
N ILE A 123 23.92 -11.99 -16.76
CA ILE A 123 24.83 -13.10 -16.54
C ILE A 123 25.13 -13.76 -17.88
N ALA A 124 26.39 -13.63 -18.31
CA ALA A 124 26.86 -14.12 -19.61
C ALA A 124 27.04 -15.65 -19.66
N ASP A 125 27.21 -16.32 -18.51
CA ASP A 125 27.34 -17.79 -18.48
C ASP A 125 26.70 -18.37 -17.21
N THR A 126 25.76 -19.29 -17.43
CA THR A 126 25.03 -20.02 -16.39
C THR A 126 25.23 -21.54 -16.50
N SER A 127 26.18 -22.00 -17.32
CA SER A 127 26.43 -23.43 -17.60
C SER A 127 26.73 -24.29 -16.37
N GLY A 128 27.19 -23.68 -15.28
CA GLY A 128 27.44 -24.36 -14.00
C GLY A 128 26.25 -24.41 -13.04
N TRP A 129 25.08 -23.91 -13.44
CA TRP A 129 23.93 -23.80 -12.54
C TRP A 129 23.13 -25.09 -12.48
N ALA A 130 22.46 -25.29 -11.34
CA ALA A 130 21.54 -26.41 -11.19
C ALA A 130 20.32 -26.23 -12.13
N PRO A 131 19.63 -27.33 -12.51
CA PRO A 131 18.41 -27.24 -13.30
C PRO A 131 17.36 -26.33 -12.65
N VAL A 132 16.79 -25.44 -13.45
CA VAL A 132 15.73 -24.51 -13.04
C VAL A 132 14.38 -25.08 -13.50
N ALA A 133 13.40 -25.14 -12.60
CA ALA A 133 12.06 -25.62 -12.90
C ALA A 133 11.07 -24.47 -13.09
N SER A 134 11.17 -23.43 -12.27
CA SER A 134 10.34 -22.23 -12.37
C SER A 134 11.16 -20.96 -12.10
N VAL A 135 10.61 -19.82 -12.52
CA VAL A 135 11.25 -18.50 -12.42
C VAL A 135 10.24 -17.50 -11.89
N ARG A 136 10.63 -16.70 -10.91
CA ARG A 136 9.90 -15.50 -10.47
C ARG A 136 10.64 -14.26 -10.93
N VAL A 137 10.08 -13.55 -11.89
CA VAL A 137 10.56 -12.23 -12.27
C VAL A 137 9.90 -11.21 -11.35
N VAL A 138 10.66 -10.67 -10.41
CA VAL A 138 10.13 -9.72 -9.42
C VAL A 138 10.10 -8.30 -10.00
N ARG A 139 11.17 -7.89 -10.69
CA ARG A 139 11.30 -6.56 -11.30
C ARG A 139 12.04 -6.63 -12.62
N GLY A 140 11.56 -5.86 -13.59
CA GLY A 140 12.14 -5.81 -14.92
C GLY A 140 11.63 -6.92 -15.82
N CYS A 141 11.90 -6.77 -17.10
CA CYS A 141 11.69 -7.83 -18.07
C CYS A 141 13.04 -8.51 -18.37
N TRP A 142 13.04 -9.83 -18.52
CA TRP A 142 14.26 -10.60 -18.71
C TRP A 142 14.19 -11.44 -19.98
N ILE A 143 15.34 -11.71 -20.59
CA ILE A 143 15.49 -12.68 -21.67
C ILE A 143 16.47 -13.76 -21.23
N LEU A 144 16.03 -15.01 -21.31
CA LEU A 144 16.87 -16.19 -21.19
C LEU A 144 17.38 -16.58 -22.57
N TYR A 145 18.61 -17.07 -22.61
CA TYR A 145 19.27 -17.59 -23.80
C TYR A 145 19.66 -19.04 -23.59
N GLU A 146 19.46 -19.86 -24.61
CA GLU A 146 19.82 -21.27 -24.57
C GLU A 146 21.34 -21.45 -24.40
N GLN A 147 22.13 -20.55 -25.00
CA GLN A 147 23.59 -20.61 -24.98
C GLN A 147 24.21 -19.49 -24.14
N PRO A 148 25.45 -19.67 -23.65
CA PRO A 148 26.23 -18.57 -23.07
C PRO A 148 26.40 -17.39 -24.03
N GLU A 149 26.84 -16.25 -23.52
CA GLU A 149 27.13 -15.03 -24.27
C GLU A 149 25.93 -14.47 -25.06
N PHE A 150 24.72 -14.68 -24.53
CA PHE A 150 23.45 -14.18 -25.08
C PHE A 150 23.14 -14.70 -26.50
N GLN A 151 23.42 -15.98 -26.74
CA GLN A 151 23.25 -16.64 -28.05
C GLN A 151 22.18 -17.75 -28.03
N GLY A 152 21.75 -18.17 -29.22
CA GLY A 152 20.78 -19.26 -29.38
C GLY A 152 19.32 -18.82 -29.27
N GLU A 153 18.45 -19.78 -28.95
CA GLU A 153 17.02 -19.52 -28.74
C GLU A 153 16.80 -18.59 -27.55
N LYS A 154 15.76 -17.74 -27.67
CA LYS A 154 15.43 -16.70 -26.69
C LYS A 154 14.09 -17.00 -26.05
N LEU A 155 14.00 -16.82 -24.74
CA LEU A 155 12.75 -16.86 -24.00
C LEU A 155 12.60 -15.57 -23.22
N VAL A 156 11.51 -14.86 -23.49
CA VAL A 156 11.17 -13.62 -22.81
C VAL A 156 10.35 -13.91 -21.56
N LEU A 157 10.73 -13.28 -20.45
CA LEU A 157 10.05 -13.37 -19.18
C LEU A 157 9.55 -11.98 -18.76
N PRO A 158 8.23 -11.73 -18.79
CA PRO A 158 7.64 -10.57 -18.13
C PRO A 158 7.70 -10.72 -16.60
N GLU A 159 7.37 -9.66 -15.87
CA GLU A 159 7.20 -9.73 -14.40
C GLU A 159 6.10 -10.75 -14.03
N GLY A 160 6.35 -11.55 -13.00
CA GLY A 160 5.49 -12.65 -12.54
C GLY A 160 6.19 -14.02 -12.47
N ASP A 161 5.40 -15.05 -12.16
CA ASP A 161 5.85 -16.44 -12.06
C ASP A 161 5.72 -17.17 -13.41
N VAL A 162 6.77 -17.91 -13.79
CA VAL A 162 6.86 -18.66 -15.05
C VAL A 162 7.35 -20.08 -14.80
N GLU A 163 6.57 -21.07 -15.24
CA GLU A 163 6.95 -22.48 -15.22
C GLU A 163 7.73 -22.87 -16.47
N LEU A 164 9.04 -23.07 -16.34
CA LEU A 164 9.90 -23.42 -17.49
C LEU A 164 9.58 -24.81 -18.03
N ARG A 165 9.20 -25.76 -17.16
CA ARG A 165 8.84 -27.12 -17.59
C ARG A 165 7.55 -27.18 -18.40
N ALA A 166 6.62 -26.25 -18.17
CA ALA A 166 5.40 -26.14 -18.97
C ALA A 166 5.68 -25.61 -20.38
N LEU A 167 6.80 -24.92 -20.58
CA LEU A 167 7.27 -24.36 -21.85
C LEU A 167 8.18 -25.33 -22.62
N ALA A 168 8.18 -26.62 -22.30
CA ALA A 168 9.04 -27.62 -22.95
C ALA A 168 8.82 -27.78 -24.47
N SER A 169 7.72 -27.24 -25.02
CA SER A 169 7.49 -27.15 -26.48
C SER A 169 8.22 -26.00 -27.16
N THR A 170 8.63 -24.96 -26.41
CA THR A 170 9.24 -23.72 -26.91
C THR A 170 10.63 -23.46 -26.33
N TRP A 171 11.06 -24.20 -25.32
CA TRP A 171 12.39 -24.09 -24.71
C TRP A 171 13.06 -25.45 -24.55
N SER A 172 14.30 -25.56 -24.99
CA SER A 172 15.10 -26.78 -24.86
C SER A 172 15.39 -27.08 -23.38
N THR A 173 15.19 -28.34 -22.96
CA THR A 173 15.38 -28.79 -21.56
C THR A 173 16.86 -28.83 -21.13
N ARG A 174 17.78 -28.29 -21.94
CA ARG A 174 19.23 -28.34 -21.72
C ARG A 174 19.75 -27.33 -20.68
N GLY A 175 18.87 -26.47 -20.17
CA GLY A 175 19.21 -25.47 -19.14
C GLY A 175 19.16 -24.05 -19.67
N ILE A 176 19.54 -23.10 -18.82
CA ILE A 176 19.74 -21.70 -19.20
C ILE A 176 21.23 -21.57 -19.50
N GLY A 177 21.59 -20.95 -20.63
CA GLY A 177 22.98 -20.69 -21.03
C GLY A 177 23.43 -19.31 -20.57
N SER A 178 22.60 -18.29 -20.77
CA SER A 178 22.80 -16.94 -20.24
C SER A 178 21.47 -16.22 -20.03
N LEU A 179 21.48 -15.10 -19.30
CA LEU A 179 20.27 -14.32 -19.05
C LEU A 179 20.60 -12.82 -18.97
N ARG A 180 19.72 -11.97 -19.49
CA ARG A 180 19.89 -10.51 -19.43
C ARG A 180 18.61 -9.76 -19.17
N ARG A 181 18.74 -8.56 -18.62
CA ARG A 181 17.63 -7.63 -18.43
C ARG A 181 17.32 -6.91 -19.74
N ALA A 182 16.10 -7.07 -20.21
CA ALA A 182 15.60 -6.56 -21.48
C ALA A 182 15.03 -5.14 -21.39
N VAL A 183 14.27 -4.85 -20.33
CA VAL A 183 13.65 -3.52 -20.11
C VAL A 183 14.15 -2.97 -18.78
N ARG A 184 14.68 -1.75 -18.81
CA ARG A 184 15.42 -1.13 -17.68
C ARG A 184 14.74 0.12 -17.11
N ASP A 185 13.88 0.74 -17.90
CA ASP A 185 13.24 2.02 -17.67
C ASP A 185 11.88 2.04 -18.39
N TYR A 186 11.17 3.17 -18.30
CA TYR A 186 9.89 3.39 -18.95
C TYR A 186 10.00 4.08 -20.31
N CYS A 187 11.10 3.90 -21.05
CA CYS A 187 11.18 4.47 -22.41
C CYS A 187 9.96 4.05 -23.24
N ILE A 188 9.39 5.00 -24.01
CA ILE A 188 8.31 4.70 -24.94
C ILE A 188 8.88 3.75 -25.99
N PRO A 189 8.35 2.52 -26.09
CA PRO A 189 8.85 1.56 -27.06
C PRO A 189 8.49 2.06 -28.46
N GLY A 190 9.32 1.72 -29.44
CA GLY A 190 9.12 2.15 -30.82
C GLY A 190 9.54 1.06 -31.80
N ILE A 191 8.63 0.72 -32.71
CA ILE A 191 8.91 -0.16 -33.84
C ILE A 191 8.36 0.47 -35.12
N SER A 192 9.17 0.44 -36.18
CA SER A 192 8.77 0.78 -37.53
C SER A 192 8.69 -0.49 -38.36
N LEU A 193 7.53 -0.75 -38.95
CA LEU A 193 7.27 -1.86 -39.84
C LEU A 193 7.22 -1.36 -41.28
N PHE A 194 7.87 -2.09 -42.20
CA PHE A 194 8.02 -1.71 -43.60
C PHE A 194 7.41 -2.76 -44.52
N SER A 195 6.79 -2.30 -45.62
CA SER A 195 6.13 -3.18 -46.58
C SER A 195 7.07 -3.93 -47.53
N GLU A 196 8.32 -3.46 -47.68
CA GLU A 196 9.32 -4.07 -48.55
C GLU A 196 10.58 -4.45 -47.76
N GLU A 197 11.36 -5.39 -48.29
CA GLU A 197 12.68 -5.72 -47.74
C GLU A 197 13.65 -4.54 -47.88
N GLY A 198 14.66 -4.50 -47.00
CA GLY A 198 15.67 -3.45 -46.98
C GLY A 198 15.18 -2.12 -46.40
N LEU A 199 14.18 -2.14 -45.51
CA LEU A 199 13.63 -0.97 -44.81
C LEU A 199 13.01 0.06 -45.77
N LYS A 200 12.24 -0.42 -46.75
CA LYS A 200 11.65 0.37 -47.83
C LYS A 200 10.13 0.21 -47.91
N GLY A 201 9.52 1.04 -48.75
CA GLY A 201 8.08 1.01 -49.01
C GLY A 201 7.29 1.79 -47.96
N MET A 202 6.05 1.34 -47.72
CA MET A 202 5.16 1.97 -46.75
C MET A 202 5.62 1.65 -45.33
N GLN A 203 5.76 2.70 -44.51
CA GLN A 203 6.18 2.60 -43.11
C GLN A 203 5.00 2.82 -42.17
N VAL A 204 4.88 1.98 -41.15
CA VAL A 204 3.97 2.19 -40.01
C VAL A 204 4.79 2.17 -38.73
N MET A 205 4.71 3.25 -37.96
CA MET A 205 5.37 3.34 -36.65
C MET A 205 4.37 3.06 -35.54
N LEU A 206 4.75 2.17 -34.63
CA LEU A 206 3.94 1.74 -33.50
C LEU A 206 4.70 1.98 -32.20
N THR A 207 3.99 2.48 -31.19
CA THR A 207 4.50 2.70 -29.83
C THR A 207 3.68 1.96 -28.77
N GLY A 208 2.62 1.27 -29.18
CA GLY A 208 1.70 0.52 -28.34
C GLY A 208 1.42 -0.87 -28.88
N ASP A 209 0.55 -1.58 -28.19
CA ASP A 209 0.06 -2.88 -28.61
C ASP A 209 -0.84 -2.78 -29.84
N LEU A 210 -0.76 -3.78 -30.71
CA LEU A 210 -1.67 -3.99 -31.83
C LEU A 210 -2.25 -5.39 -31.71
N LYS A 211 -3.53 -5.46 -31.31
CA LYS A 211 -4.24 -6.74 -31.06
C LYS A 211 -4.61 -7.47 -32.34
N ASP A 212 -4.83 -6.77 -33.45
CA ASP A 212 -5.13 -7.37 -34.75
C ASP A 212 -4.58 -6.49 -35.88
N SER A 213 -3.70 -7.06 -36.70
CA SER A 213 -3.13 -6.38 -37.86
C SER A 213 -4.10 -6.23 -39.03
N GLN A 214 -5.20 -7.00 -39.05
CA GLN A 214 -6.28 -6.87 -40.03
C GLN A 214 -7.26 -5.73 -39.68
N GLY A 215 -7.24 -5.24 -38.44
CA GLY A 215 -8.08 -4.14 -37.97
C GLY A 215 -7.60 -2.76 -38.43
N LEU A 216 -6.39 -2.65 -39.01
CA LEU A 216 -5.98 -1.40 -39.65
C LEU A 216 -6.76 -1.18 -40.94
N GLU A 217 -6.94 0.09 -41.33
CA GLU A 217 -7.57 0.48 -42.61
C GLU A 217 -6.95 -0.21 -43.84
N ARG A 218 -5.72 -0.74 -43.71
CA ARG A 218 -5.04 -1.56 -44.71
C ARG A 218 -4.29 -2.73 -44.06
N PRO A 219 -4.38 -3.96 -44.60
CA PRO A 219 -3.61 -5.09 -44.09
C PRO A 219 -2.10 -4.84 -44.17
N LEU A 220 -1.39 -4.99 -43.05
CA LEU A 220 0.07 -4.86 -42.97
C LEU A 220 0.76 -6.09 -43.59
N GLN A 221 1.28 -5.95 -44.81
CA GLN A 221 2.24 -6.90 -45.38
C GLN A 221 3.63 -6.51 -44.90
N VAL A 222 4.09 -7.10 -43.78
CA VAL A 222 5.39 -6.74 -43.17
C VAL A 222 6.53 -7.53 -43.81
N ALA A 223 7.50 -6.83 -44.39
CA ALA A 223 8.67 -7.42 -45.06
C ALA A 223 10.01 -7.08 -44.38
N SER A 224 10.07 -5.98 -43.64
CA SER A 224 11.23 -5.62 -42.80
C SER A 224 10.81 -4.74 -41.63
N ALA A 225 11.68 -4.59 -40.63
CA ALA A 225 11.37 -3.82 -39.42
C ALA A 225 12.61 -3.12 -38.84
N THR A 226 12.39 -1.99 -38.17
CA THR A 226 13.39 -1.33 -37.32
C THR A 226 12.80 -1.15 -35.94
N VAL A 227 13.45 -1.72 -34.92
CA VAL A 227 13.10 -1.46 -33.53
C VAL A 227 13.96 -0.31 -33.04
N SER A 228 13.34 0.86 -32.82
CA SER A 228 14.03 2.03 -32.32
C SER A 228 14.20 2.01 -30.81
N ALA A 229 13.25 1.40 -30.08
CA ALA A 229 13.28 1.30 -28.62
C ALA A 229 12.43 0.14 -28.09
N GLY A 230 12.86 -0.43 -26.96
CA GLY A 230 12.20 -1.54 -26.27
C GLY A 230 12.37 -2.90 -26.95
N VAL A 231 11.81 -3.94 -26.33
CA VAL A 231 11.73 -5.29 -26.89
C VAL A 231 10.30 -5.56 -27.34
N TRP A 232 10.14 -6.07 -28.55
CA TRP A 232 8.85 -6.30 -29.19
C TRP A 232 8.59 -7.78 -29.42
N LEU A 233 7.36 -8.20 -29.10
CA LEU A 233 6.84 -9.54 -29.33
C LEU A 233 5.89 -9.50 -30.52
N LEU A 234 6.26 -10.13 -31.62
CA LEU A 234 5.47 -10.19 -32.85
C LEU A 234 4.84 -11.57 -32.96
N TYR A 235 3.52 -11.64 -32.92
CA TYR A 235 2.77 -12.89 -32.95
C TYR A 235 2.26 -13.18 -34.36
N PRO A 236 2.39 -14.42 -34.85
CA PRO A 236 1.83 -14.83 -36.14
C PRO A 236 0.31 -14.69 -36.24
N LYS A 237 -0.40 -14.75 -35.12
CA LYS A 237 -1.86 -14.70 -35.05
C LYS A 237 -2.35 -13.43 -34.34
N PRO A 238 -3.61 -13.00 -34.59
CA PRO A 238 -4.26 -11.96 -33.80
C PRO A 238 -4.34 -12.33 -32.31
N PHE A 239 -4.60 -11.32 -31.47
CA PHE A 239 -4.83 -11.44 -30.03
C PHE A 239 -3.69 -12.10 -29.24
N PHE A 240 -2.46 -11.93 -29.70
CA PHE A 240 -1.23 -12.42 -29.06
C PHE A 240 -1.16 -13.95 -28.93
N GLU A 241 -1.73 -14.65 -29.90
CA GLU A 241 -1.69 -16.11 -29.97
C GLU A 241 -0.43 -16.63 -30.70
N ASP A 242 -0.04 -17.85 -30.35
CA ASP A 242 1.15 -18.57 -30.86
C ASP A 242 2.48 -18.08 -30.28
N THR A 243 3.59 -18.70 -30.69
CA THR A 243 4.93 -18.34 -30.22
C THR A 243 5.38 -17.03 -30.89
N PRO A 244 5.75 -15.99 -30.12
CA PRO A 244 6.15 -14.71 -30.70
C PRO A 244 7.57 -14.72 -31.23
N TYR A 245 7.83 -13.93 -32.26
CA TYR A 245 9.17 -13.49 -32.65
C TYR A 245 9.62 -12.35 -31.72
N ILE A 246 10.82 -12.46 -31.18
CA ILE A 246 11.37 -11.52 -30.20
C ILE A 246 12.35 -10.59 -30.92
N LEU A 247 11.97 -9.32 -31.07
CA LEU A 247 12.78 -8.30 -31.72
C LEU A 247 13.30 -7.30 -30.68
N GLU A 248 14.61 -7.16 -30.65
CA GLU A 248 15.33 -6.21 -29.80
C GLU A 248 15.73 -4.97 -30.62
N PRO A 249 16.15 -3.85 -29.99
CA PRO A 249 16.58 -2.66 -30.72
C PRO A 249 17.60 -2.97 -31.80
N GLY A 250 17.31 -2.54 -33.03
CA GLY A 250 18.12 -2.87 -34.21
C GLY A 250 17.34 -2.87 -35.52
N GLU A 251 18.07 -3.16 -36.60
CA GLU A 251 17.54 -3.22 -37.96
C GLU A 251 17.36 -4.67 -38.42
N TYR A 252 16.17 -4.96 -38.95
CA TYR A 252 15.77 -6.26 -39.47
C TYR A 252 15.40 -6.11 -40.95
N PRO A 253 16.39 -6.02 -41.86
CA PRO A 253 16.15 -5.70 -43.26
C PRO A 253 15.44 -6.81 -44.05
N THR A 254 15.36 -8.03 -43.51
CA THR A 254 14.67 -9.16 -44.13
C THR A 254 14.00 -10.02 -43.06
N LEU A 255 13.04 -10.84 -43.47
CA LEU A 255 12.42 -11.81 -42.57
C LEU A 255 13.46 -12.79 -42.00
N LYS A 256 14.48 -13.18 -42.76
CA LYS A 256 15.51 -14.08 -42.17
C LYS A 256 16.23 -13.45 -40.98
N ALA A 257 16.34 -12.13 -40.93
CA ALA A 257 16.99 -11.41 -39.84
C ALA A 257 16.17 -11.43 -38.53
N TRP A 258 14.83 -11.54 -38.59
CA TRP A 258 13.98 -11.66 -37.39
C TRP A 258 13.74 -13.12 -36.95
N GLY A 259 14.32 -14.12 -37.66
CA GLY A 259 14.19 -15.54 -37.36
C GLY A 259 13.05 -16.32 -38.04
N THR A 260 12.43 -15.82 -39.12
CA THR A 260 11.42 -16.58 -39.89
C THR A 260 11.46 -16.27 -41.38
N SER A 261 11.00 -17.18 -42.23
CA SER A 261 10.85 -16.96 -43.67
C SER A 261 9.41 -16.70 -44.10
N VAL A 262 8.48 -16.58 -43.15
CA VAL A 262 7.04 -16.44 -43.41
C VAL A 262 6.56 -15.02 -43.05
N PRO A 263 5.87 -14.31 -43.96
CA PRO A 263 5.38 -12.95 -43.71
C PRO A 263 4.04 -12.99 -42.99
N ASN A 264 4.02 -13.36 -41.71
CA ASN A 264 2.77 -13.34 -40.95
C ASN A 264 2.97 -12.67 -39.58
N VAL A 265 2.41 -11.46 -39.45
CA VAL A 265 2.32 -10.70 -38.19
C VAL A 265 0.84 -10.41 -37.96
N GLY A 266 0.20 -11.19 -37.10
CA GLY A 266 -1.21 -11.05 -36.75
C GLY A 266 -1.46 -10.09 -35.59
N SER A 267 -0.52 -10.00 -34.66
CA SER A 267 -0.56 -9.02 -33.56
C SER A 267 0.86 -8.73 -33.04
N LEU A 268 1.05 -7.63 -32.34
CA LEU A 268 2.33 -7.32 -31.71
C LEU A 268 2.16 -6.49 -30.44
N LYS A 269 3.06 -6.67 -29.48
CA LYS A 269 3.10 -5.85 -28.26
C LYS A 269 4.53 -5.62 -27.78
N PRO A 270 4.82 -4.44 -27.21
CA PRO A 270 6.09 -4.21 -26.55
C PRO A 270 6.10 -4.86 -25.16
N MET A 271 7.29 -5.23 -24.69
CA MET A 271 7.53 -5.48 -23.28
C MET A 271 7.43 -4.18 -22.49
N ARG A 272 6.82 -4.22 -21.30
CA ARG A 272 6.67 -3.07 -20.42
C ARG A 272 7.08 -3.42 -19.01
N LEU A 273 7.74 -2.47 -18.36
CA LEU A 273 8.09 -2.52 -16.95
C LEU A 273 6.82 -2.36 -16.10
N GLY A 274 6.67 -3.11 -15.01
CA GLY A 274 5.53 -2.96 -14.10
C GLY A 274 5.65 -1.70 -13.23
N CYS A 275 4.81 -1.56 -12.21
CA CYS A 275 4.93 -0.47 -11.24
C CYS A 275 6.17 -0.65 -10.34
N PRO A 276 6.70 0.42 -9.71
CA PRO A 276 7.65 0.30 -8.61
C PRO A 276 7.13 -0.65 -7.54
N SER A 277 8.01 -1.43 -6.93
CA SER A 277 7.61 -2.50 -6.02
C SER A 277 8.51 -2.60 -4.79
N VAL A 278 7.92 -3.01 -3.66
CA VAL A 278 8.65 -3.28 -2.41
C VAL A 278 8.43 -4.73 -1.97
N GLU A 279 9.51 -5.44 -1.62
CA GLU A 279 9.41 -6.84 -1.18
C GLU A 279 9.24 -6.96 0.35
N LYS A 280 9.98 -6.15 1.11
CA LYS A 280 10.05 -6.26 2.57
C LYS A 280 9.84 -4.89 3.23
N PRO A 281 8.64 -4.30 3.13
CA PRO A 281 8.39 -2.95 3.67
C PRO A 281 8.67 -2.83 5.18
N GLY A 282 8.51 -3.92 5.93
CA GLY A 282 8.77 -3.96 7.37
C GLY A 282 10.24 -4.11 7.79
N GLU A 283 11.14 -4.51 6.88
CA GLU A 283 12.53 -4.81 7.20
C GLU A 283 13.49 -3.85 6.47
N PRO A 284 13.41 -2.52 6.73
CA PRO A 284 14.21 -1.55 6.00
C PRO A 284 15.69 -1.77 6.29
N LYS A 285 16.45 -1.99 5.22
CA LYS A 285 17.90 -2.18 5.27
C LYS A 285 18.54 -1.73 3.97
N ALA A 286 19.53 -0.87 4.07
CA ALA A 286 20.34 -0.42 2.95
C ALA A 286 21.83 -0.44 3.32
N VAL A 287 22.69 -0.51 2.32
CA VAL A 287 24.14 -0.39 2.45
C VAL A 287 24.62 0.67 1.50
N VAL A 288 25.20 1.73 2.05
CA VAL A 288 25.75 2.86 1.31
C VAL A 288 27.26 2.67 1.16
N TYR A 289 27.80 2.91 -0.03
CA TYR A 289 29.23 2.77 -0.34
C TYR A 289 29.81 4.11 -0.79
N GLU A 290 31.03 4.39 -0.35
CA GLU A 290 31.73 5.64 -0.66
C GLU A 290 32.04 5.79 -2.16
N ALA A 291 32.35 4.69 -2.85
CA ALA A 291 32.74 4.68 -4.26
C ALA A 291 31.78 3.86 -5.15
N PRO A 292 31.76 4.11 -6.48
CA PRO A 292 31.01 3.30 -7.43
C PRO A 292 31.39 1.82 -7.42
N GLY A 293 30.50 0.96 -7.88
CA GLY A 293 30.73 -0.49 -7.98
C GLY A 293 30.87 -1.21 -6.63
N PHE A 294 30.22 -0.69 -5.58
CA PHE A 294 30.16 -1.25 -4.23
C PHE A 294 31.54 -1.33 -3.55
N GLN A 295 32.37 -0.31 -3.75
CA GLN A 295 33.73 -0.22 -3.24
C GLN A 295 33.90 0.87 -2.17
N GLY A 296 35.04 0.86 -1.49
CA GLY A 296 35.39 1.85 -0.47
C GLY A 296 34.76 1.58 0.89
N GLN A 297 34.68 2.60 1.73
CA GLN A 297 34.02 2.49 3.02
C GLN A 297 32.52 2.26 2.83
N SER A 298 31.91 1.41 3.65
CA SER A 298 30.48 1.14 3.60
C SER A 298 29.80 1.41 4.94
N TRP A 299 28.51 1.67 4.87
CA TRP A 299 27.65 1.92 6.01
C TRP A 299 26.32 1.20 5.85
N GLU A 300 26.02 0.27 6.75
CA GLU A 300 24.71 -0.37 6.86
C GLU A 300 23.74 0.52 7.63
N VAL A 301 22.58 0.76 7.05
CA VAL A 301 21.59 1.72 7.53
C VAL A 301 20.20 1.08 7.53
N SER A 302 19.43 1.29 8.59
CA SER A 302 18.10 0.69 8.79
C SER A 302 17.02 1.70 9.17
N GLY A 303 17.35 3.00 9.09
CA GLY A 303 16.45 4.11 9.38
C GLY A 303 16.91 5.40 8.71
N ASP A 304 16.19 6.49 8.96
CA ASP A 304 16.41 7.76 8.29
C ASP A 304 17.77 8.39 8.62
N ILE A 305 18.38 8.98 7.60
CA ILE A 305 19.66 9.69 7.70
C ILE A 305 19.48 11.08 7.10
N TYR A 306 19.52 12.07 7.99
CA TYR A 306 19.37 13.47 7.63
C TYR A 306 20.59 14.04 6.88
N ASN A 307 21.78 13.51 7.16
CA ASN A 307 23.02 13.89 6.48
C ASN A 307 24.03 12.73 6.49
N LEU A 308 24.31 12.16 5.31
CA LEU A 308 25.25 11.05 5.12
C LEU A 308 26.72 11.45 5.35
N ARG A 309 27.04 12.75 5.19
CA ARG A 309 28.38 13.31 5.43
C ARG A 309 28.62 13.73 6.88
N GLN A 310 27.57 13.86 7.68
CA GLN A 310 27.64 14.19 9.10
C GLN A 310 26.62 13.35 9.87
N PRO A 311 26.91 12.06 10.12
CA PRO A 311 26.03 11.22 10.92
C PRO A 311 25.85 11.83 12.31
N GLU A 312 24.64 11.74 12.86
CA GLU A 312 24.43 12.00 14.29
C GLU A 312 25.37 11.10 15.11
N ALA A 313 25.86 11.59 16.25
CA ALA A 313 27.08 11.16 16.97
C ALA A 313 27.20 9.68 17.41
N SER A 314 26.33 8.79 16.94
CA SER A 314 26.30 7.36 17.24
C SER A 314 25.79 6.48 16.08
N ARG A 315 25.66 7.00 14.85
CA ARG A 315 24.94 6.29 13.76
C ARG A 315 25.80 5.67 12.66
N GLY A 316 27.10 5.98 12.52
CA GLY A 316 27.94 5.33 11.51
C GLY A 316 29.21 6.09 11.15
N PRO A 317 29.97 5.58 10.16
CA PRO A 317 31.16 6.25 9.65
C PRO A 317 30.80 7.52 8.89
N GLN A 318 31.74 8.48 8.89
CA GLN A 318 31.63 9.67 8.06
C GLN A 318 32.01 9.33 6.61
N LEU A 319 31.04 9.26 5.71
CA LEU A 319 31.28 9.07 4.29
C LEU A 319 31.54 10.43 3.62
N THR A 320 32.57 10.52 2.79
CA THR A 320 32.87 11.77 2.06
C THR A 320 31.89 12.00 0.90
N SER A 321 31.48 10.92 0.24
CA SER A 321 30.50 10.87 -0.85
C SER A 321 29.72 9.56 -0.81
N VAL A 322 28.67 9.47 -1.63
CA VAL A 322 28.00 8.20 -1.95
C VAL A 322 28.27 7.89 -3.41
N GLY A 323 29.00 6.81 -3.66
CA GLY A 323 29.33 6.37 -5.01
C GLY A 323 28.45 5.23 -5.49
N SER A 324 27.94 4.38 -4.60
CA SER A 324 26.99 3.31 -4.93
C SER A 324 26.14 2.90 -3.73
N LEU A 325 25.02 2.21 -3.96
CA LEU A 325 24.10 1.80 -2.90
C LEU A 325 23.45 0.44 -3.19
N ARG A 326 23.16 -0.31 -2.12
CA ARG A 326 22.35 -1.53 -2.15
C ARG A 326 21.17 -1.37 -1.23
N ILE A 327 19.95 -1.53 -1.74
CA ILE A 327 18.75 -1.61 -0.92
C ILE A 327 18.43 -3.10 -0.74
N LEU A 328 18.53 -3.58 0.49
CA LEU A 328 18.35 -4.99 0.84
C LEU A 328 16.93 -5.30 1.34
N GLY A 329 16.22 -4.27 1.81
CA GLY A 329 14.84 -4.38 2.27
C GLY A 329 14.20 -3.00 2.44
N GLY A 330 12.90 -2.96 2.23
CA GLY A 330 12.10 -1.75 2.31
C GLY A 330 12.21 -0.89 1.05
N CYS A 331 11.40 0.16 1.02
CA CYS A 331 11.45 1.19 -0.02
C CYS A 331 11.97 2.49 0.59
N TRP A 332 12.87 3.16 -0.13
CA TRP A 332 13.57 4.33 0.38
C TRP A 332 13.45 5.51 -0.58
N VAL A 333 13.62 6.71 -0.05
CA VAL A 333 13.78 7.94 -0.83
C VAL A 333 15.17 8.49 -0.60
N GLY A 334 15.93 8.57 -1.69
CA GLY A 334 17.19 9.29 -1.74
C GLY A 334 16.97 10.76 -2.06
N TYR A 335 17.73 11.65 -1.44
CA TYR A 335 17.65 13.08 -1.69
C TYR A 335 19.02 13.67 -2.02
N GLU A 336 19.03 14.55 -3.02
CA GLU A 336 20.20 15.31 -3.46
C GLU A 336 20.87 16.07 -2.29
N LYS A 337 20.05 16.71 -1.45
CA LYS A 337 20.52 17.58 -0.35
C LYS A 337 20.22 16.98 1.02
N GLU A 338 20.90 17.52 2.02
CA GLU A 338 20.65 17.20 3.43
C GLU A 338 19.22 17.59 3.84
N GLY A 339 18.70 16.86 4.83
CA GLY A 339 17.39 17.13 5.39
C GLY A 339 16.21 16.90 4.46
N PHE A 340 16.34 15.90 3.58
CA PHE A 340 15.27 15.45 2.70
C PHE A 340 14.82 16.53 1.71
N ARG A 341 15.78 17.22 1.06
CA ARG A 341 15.52 18.31 0.11
C ARG A 341 16.20 18.08 -1.24
N GLY A 342 15.81 18.89 -2.22
CA GLY A 342 16.32 18.80 -3.59
C GLY A 342 15.60 17.70 -4.37
N HIS A 343 16.25 17.22 -5.43
CA HIS A 343 15.68 16.12 -6.21
C HIS A 343 15.48 14.87 -5.36
N GLN A 344 14.39 14.15 -5.62
CA GLN A 344 14.00 12.93 -4.92
C GLN A 344 14.21 11.73 -5.85
N TYR A 345 14.67 10.62 -5.29
CA TYR A 345 14.96 9.39 -6.01
C TYR A 345 14.28 8.22 -5.30
N LEU A 346 13.37 7.52 -5.98
CA LEU A 346 12.81 6.28 -5.44
C LEU A 346 13.86 5.17 -5.48
N LEU A 347 14.09 4.53 -4.34
CA LEU A 347 15.07 3.48 -4.15
C LEU A 347 14.36 2.20 -3.68
N GLU A 348 14.07 1.32 -4.63
CA GLU A 348 13.52 -0.02 -4.42
C GLU A 348 14.60 -1.02 -4.02
N GLU A 349 14.24 -2.21 -3.53
CA GLU A 349 15.23 -3.26 -3.30
C GLU A 349 16.03 -3.58 -4.57
N GLY A 350 17.36 -3.51 -4.47
CA GLY A 350 18.23 -3.65 -5.63
C GLY A 350 19.64 -3.11 -5.48
N GLU A 351 20.43 -3.33 -6.52
CA GLU A 351 21.80 -2.88 -6.65
C GLU A 351 21.91 -1.66 -7.58
N TYR A 352 22.56 -0.61 -7.09
CA TYR A 352 22.73 0.64 -7.80
C TYR A 352 24.23 0.99 -7.84
N ALA A 353 24.87 0.68 -8.95
CA ALA A 353 26.33 0.69 -9.09
C ALA A 353 26.94 2.09 -9.16
N ASP A 354 26.17 3.08 -9.59
CA ASP A 354 26.53 4.49 -9.63
C ASP A 354 25.28 5.38 -9.63
N TRP A 355 25.49 6.70 -9.67
CA TRP A 355 24.41 7.68 -9.57
C TRP A 355 23.41 7.67 -10.71
N SER A 356 23.79 7.17 -11.89
CA SER A 356 22.88 7.05 -13.02
C SER A 356 21.85 5.94 -12.80
N HIS A 357 22.19 4.91 -12.02
CA HIS A 357 21.31 3.78 -11.74
C HIS A 357 20.13 4.15 -10.82
N TRP A 358 20.26 5.17 -9.96
CA TRP A 358 19.12 5.68 -9.18
C TRP A 358 18.45 6.91 -9.83
N GLY A 359 18.83 7.23 -11.06
CA GLY A 359 18.30 8.40 -11.76
C GLY A 359 18.75 9.72 -11.12
N GLY A 360 19.98 9.78 -10.58
CA GLY A 360 20.59 11.02 -10.09
C GLY A 360 20.71 12.09 -11.18
N TYR A 361 20.47 13.36 -10.86
CA TYR A 361 20.76 14.47 -11.79
C TYR A 361 22.24 14.85 -11.77
N ASP A 362 22.87 14.56 -10.65
CA ASP A 362 24.29 14.60 -10.40
C ASP A 362 24.67 13.44 -9.46
N GLU A 363 25.91 13.42 -8.99
CA GLU A 363 26.44 12.42 -8.06
C GLU A 363 26.03 12.67 -6.59
N PHE A 364 25.30 13.75 -6.28
CA PHE A 364 24.98 14.08 -4.91
C PHE A 364 23.78 13.27 -4.40
N LEU A 365 24.05 12.45 -3.39
CA LEU A 365 23.05 11.82 -2.55
C LEU A 365 23.45 12.08 -1.09
N THR A 366 22.76 13.00 -0.44
CA THR A 366 23.19 13.54 0.86
C THR A 366 22.29 13.13 2.01
N SER A 367 21.02 12.76 1.75
CA SER A 367 20.13 12.21 2.78
C SER A 367 19.28 11.07 2.25
N LEU A 368 18.83 10.21 3.17
CA LEU A 368 18.13 8.97 2.86
C LEU A 368 16.98 8.78 3.86
N ARG A 369 15.79 8.43 3.38
CA ARG A 369 14.59 8.27 4.21
C ARG A 369 13.89 6.95 3.90
N VAL A 370 13.43 6.25 4.91
CA VAL A 370 12.60 5.05 4.77
C VAL A 370 11.15 5.47 4.49
N ILE A 371 10.50 4.82 3.53
CA ILE A 371 9.05 4.91 3.34
C ILE A 371 8.39 3.90 4.29
N ARG A 372 7.64 4.40 5.26
CA ARG A 372 7.00 3.58 6.33
C ARG A 372 5.49 3.38 6.14
N THR A 373 4.92 3.97 5.10
CA THR A 373 3.48 3.95 4.84
C THR A 373 3.02 2.59 4.30
N ASP A 374 1.73 2.27 4.46
CA ASP A 374 1.12 1.09 3.84
C ASP A 374 1.13 1.20 2.30
N PHE A 375 1.44 0.10 1.62
CA PHE A 375 1.53 0.02 0.16
C PHE A 375 0.25 -0.51 -0.48
N GLY A 376 -0.72 -0.96 0.33
CA GLY A 376 -1.97 -1.56 -0.14
C GLY A 376 -3.05 -0.56 -0.57
N ASP A 377 -3.93 -1.06 -1.44
CA ASP A 377 -5.12 -0.36 -1.97
C ASP A 377 -4.84 1.09 -2.40
N PRO A 378 -3.92 1.31 -3.36
CA PRO A 378 -3.49 2.65 -3.71
C PRO A 378 -4.67 3.50 -4.24
N ALA A 379 -4.87 4.68 -3.65
CA ALA A 379 -5.83 5.65 -4.13
C ALA A 379 -5.33 7.09 -3.92
N VAL A 380 -5.41 7.92 -4.96
CA VAL A 380 -5.00 9.32 -4.94
C VAL A 380 -6.00 10.17 -5.71
N VAL A 381 -6.24 11.39 -5.23
CA VAL A 381 -7.07 12.39 -5.93
C VAL A 381 -6.19 13.55 -6.36
N LEU A 382 -6.22 13.87 -7.66
CA LEU A 382 -5.51 15.00 -8.26
C LEU A 382 -6.49 16.15 -8.45
N PHE A 383 -6.05 17.38 -8.18
CA PHE A 383 -6.85 18.60 -8.32
C PHE A 383 -6.15 19.61 -9.22
N GLU A 384 -6.89 20.20 -10.15
CA GLU A 384 -6.37 21.25 -11.03
C GLU A 384 -6.20 22.59 -10.31
N ASP A 385 -6.94 22.83 -9.22
CA ASP A 385 -6.81 24.03 -8.39
C ASP A 385 -6.26 23.70 -6.98
N MET A 386 -5.76 24.75 -6.33
CA MET A 386 -5.23 24.70 -4.96
C MET A 386 -6.34 24.41 -3.94
N ASP A 387 -5.97 23.97 -2.74
CA ASP A 387 -6.89 23.77 -1.61
C ASP A 387 -8.09 22.84 -1.93
N PHE A 388 -7.86 21.83 -2.77
CA PHE A 388 -8.83 20.78 -3.13
C PHE A 388 -10.10 21.34 -3.79
N GLN A 389 -9.92 22.34 -4.65
CA GLN A 389 -10.97 22.92 -5.49
C GLN A 389 -10.79 22.50 -6.96
N GLY A 390 -11.71 22.95 -7.81
CA GLY A 390 -11.61 22.74 -9.25
C GLY A 390 -11.98 21.33 -9.71
N HIS A 391 -11.62 21.02 -10.95
CA HIS A 391 -11.75 19.67 -11.51
C HIS A 391 -10.81 18.72 -10.78
N CYS A 392 -11.28 17.50 -10.54
CA CYS A 392 -10.50 16.48 -9.86
C CYS A 392 -10.74 15.09 -10.45
N VAL A 393 -9.71 14.25 -10.37
CA VAL A 393 -9.79 12.85 -10.76
C VAL A 393 -9.25 11.95 -9.64
N GLU A 394 -9.97 10.87 -9.36
CA GLU A 394 -9.50 9.79 -8.50
C GLU A 394 -8.78 8.74 -9.34
N VAL A 395 -7.60 8.34 -8.89
CA VAL A 395 -6.70 7.43 -9.57
C VAL A 395 -6.31 6.31 -8.61
N SER A 396 -6.42 5.07 -9.07
CA SER A 396 -6.09 3.86 -8.30
C SER A 396 -5.08 2.94 -9.00
N SER A 397 -4.62 3.32 -10.19
CA SER A 397 -3.64 2.57 -10.99
C SER A 397 -2.65 3.49 -11.68
N ALA A 398 -1.56 2.94 -12.21
CA ALA A 398 -0.59 3.72 -12.96
C ALA A 398 -1.21 4.44 -14.17
N LEU A 399 -0.90 5.73 -14.31
CA LEU A 399 -1.27 6.59 -15.42
C LEU A 399 -0.01 7.10 -16.12
N PRO A 400 0.34 6.55 -17.30
CA PRO A 400 1.49 7.02 -18.07
C PRO A 400 1.26 8.39 -18.72
N ASP A 401 0.01 8.85 -18.80
CA ASP A 401 -0.35 10.21 -19.19
C ASP A 401 -1.64 10.58 -18.43
N VAL A 402 -1.59 11.64 -17.64
CA VAL A 402 -2.75 12.08 -16.83
C VAL A 402 -3.94 12.51 -17.68
N GLU A 403 -3.71 12.91 -18.93
CA GLU A 403 -4.80 13.28 -19.84
C GLU A 403 -5.66 12.06 -20.23
N LEU A 404 -5.15 10.83 -20.11
CA LEU A 404 -5.96 9.61 -20.30
C LEU A 404 -7.09 9.50 -19.27
N ALA A 405 -6.91 10.13 -18.10
CA ALA A 405 -7.91 10.23 -17.05
C ALA A 405 -8.72 11.54 -17.14
N GLN A 406 -8.63 12.27 -18.26
CA GLN A 406 -9.29 13.57 -18.46
C GLN A 406 -8.87 14.62 -17.42
N HIS A 407 -7.62 14.55 -16.95
CA HIS A 407 -7.01 15.53 -16.06
C HIS A 407 -6.01 16.39 -16.82
N GLY A 408 -6.01 17.70 -16.58
CA GLY A 408 -5.07 18.62 -17.21
C GLY A 408 -3.62 18.36 -16.80
N PRO A 409 -2.63 18.87 -17.56
CA PRO A 409 -1.20 18.71 -17.24
C PRO A 409 -0.73 19.54 -16.04
N SER A 410 -1.62 20.36 -15.47
CA SER A 410 -1.35 21.19 -14.29
C SER A 410 -2.12 20.64 -13.09
N THR A 411 -1.38 20.08 -12.13
CA THR A 411 -1.91 19.65 -10.83
C THR A 411 -1.47 20.64 -9.76
N GLN A 412 -2.43 21.20 -9.04
CA GLN A 412 -2.18 22.21 -8.02
C GLN A 412 -2.39 21.68 -6.60
N ALA A 413 -3.21 20.64 -6.39
CA ALA A 413 -3.29 19.95 -5.11
C ALA A 413 -3.43 18.44 -5.29
N ILE A 414 -2.97 17.67 -4.30
CA ILE A 414 -3.02 16.21 -4.29
C ILE A 414 -3.50 15.73 -2.93
N HIS A 415 -4.46 14.79 -2.92
CA HIS A 415 -4.87 14.07 -1.72
C HIS A 415 -4.59 12.58 -1.90
N VAL A 416 -3.54 12.09 -1.24
CA VAL A 416 -3.23 10.66 -1.22
C VAL A 416 -4.07 10.01 -0.12
N LEU A 417 -5.06 9.20 -0.52
CA LEU A 417 -5.98 8.52 0.38
C LEU A 417 -5.31 7.29 1.02
N SER A 418 -4.56 6.54 0.20
CA SER A 418 -3.89 5.28 0.55
C SER A 418 -2.78 4.93 -0.45
N GLY A 419 -1.90 4.02 -0.04
CA GLY A 419 -0.73 3.62 -0.80
C GLY A 419 0.39 4.67 -0.80
N VAL A 420 1.44 4.33 -1.52
CA VAL A 420 2.58 5.21 -1.83
C VAL A 420 2.58 5.43 -3.34
N TRP A 421 2.82 6.66 -3.77
CA TRP A 421 2.74 7.05 -5.17
C TRP A 421 4.02 7.77 -5.59
N VAL A 422 4.34 7.68 -6.88
CA VAL A 422 5.38 8.49 -7.51
C VAL A 422 4.75 9.28 -8.64
N ALA A 423 4.75 10.59 -8.49
CA ALA A 423 4.39 11.52 -9.54
C ALA A 423 5.64 11.92 -10.32
N TYR A 424 5.45 12.16 -11.62
CA TYR A 424 6.52 12.53 -12.53
C TYR A 424 6.14 13.81 -13.26
N GLU A 425 7.11 14.70 -13.42
CA GLU A 425 6.96 15.96 -14.13
C GLU A 425 6.42 15.76 -15.56
N GLN A 426 6.80 14.66 -16.22
CA GLN A 426 6.47 14.40 -17.63
C GLN A 426 5.78 13.05 -17.84
N VAL A 427 5.29 12.82 -19.06
CA VAL A 427 4.60 11.59 -19.45
C VAL A 427 5.54 10.38 -19.44
N GLY A 428 4.96 9.18 -19.35
CA GLY A 428 5.68 7.91 -19.41
C GLY A 428 6.67 7.73 -18.26
N PHE A 429 6.34 8.23 -17.07
CA PHE A 429 7.12 8.11 -15.83
C PHE A 429 8.56 8.67 -15.96
N SER A 430 8.67 9.82 -16.63
CA SER A 430 9.94 10.48 -16.96
C SER A 430 10.03 11.90 -16.37
N GLY A 431 11.25 12.43 -16.30
CA GLY A 431 11.53 13.72 -15.66
C GLY A 431 11.75 13.59 -14.16
N GLU A 432 11.54 14.69 -13.44
CA GLU A 432 11.68 14.73 -11.98
C GLU A 432 10.67 13.81 -11.30
N GLN A 433 11.07 13.20 -10.19
CA GLN A 433 10.24 12.31 -9.38
C GLN A 433 9.80 13.01 -8.10
N TYR A 434 8.54 12.82 -7.71
CA TYR A 434 7.98 13.31 -6.46
C TYR A 434 7.31 12.14 -5.74
N ILE A 435 7.84 11.78 -4.57
CA ILE A 435 7.32 10.67 -3.78
C ILE A 435 6.20 11.20 -2.88
N LEU A 436 5.02 10.60 -3.02
CA LEU A 436 3.79 11.00 -2.36
C LEU A 436 3.34 9.89 -1.42
N GLU A 437 3.20 10.21 -0.14
CA GLU A 437 2.70 9.32 0.89
C GLU A 437 1.30 9.78 1.34
N LYS A 438 0.59 8.92 2.07
CA LYS A 438 -0.75 9.23 2.58
C LYS A 438 -0.79 10.61 3.26
N GLY A 439 -1.65 11.49 2.77
CA GLY A 439 -1.68 12.87 3.23
C GLY A 439 -2.28 13.85 2.24
N VAL A 440 -2.24 15.11 2.65
CA VAL A 440 -2.92 16.24 2.03
C VAL A 440 -1.86 17.24 1.59
N TYR A 441 -1.67 17.39 0.29
CA TYR A 441 -0.75 18.32 -0.35
C TYR A 441 -1.56 19.44 -1.01
N ARG A 442 -1.51 20.64 -0.44
CA ARG A 442 -2.36 21.78 -0.82
C ARG A 442 -1.86 22.53 -2.05
N ASN A 443 -0.57 22.39 -2.35
CA ASN A 443 0.14 23.13 -3.37
C ASN A 443 1.37 22.35 -3.86
N CYS A 444 1.93 22.76 -5.00
CA CYS A 444 3.09 22.10 -5.60
C CYS A 444 4.42 22.18 -4.84
N ASP A 445 4.57 23.13 -3.92
CA ASP A 445 5.72 23.18 -3.02
C ASP A 445 5.66 22.06 -1.97
N ASP A 446 4.46 21.61 -1.59
CA ASP A 446 4.27 20.56 -0.59
C ASP A 446 4.87 19.21 -1.04
N TRP A 447 4.94 18.93 -2.35
CA TRP A 447 5.62 17.74 -2.90
C TRP A 447 6.98 18.04 -3.54
N GLY A 448 7.42 19.31 -3.51
CA GLY A 448 8.76 19.71 -3.91
C GLY A 448 8.99 19.96 -5.41
N SER A 449 7.93 20.15 -6.22
CA SER A 449 8.06 20.44 -7.66
C SER A 449 8.33 21.91 -7.97
N GLY A 450 7.83 22.84 -7.14
CA GLY A 450 7.93 24.28 -7.38
C GLY A 450 7.09 24.79 -8.57
N ASN A 451 6.38 23.90 -9.27
CA ASN A 451 5.37 24.21 -10.27
C ASN A 451 4.31 23.08 -10.34
N GLY A 452 3.20 23.33 -11.04
CA GLY A 452 2.11 22.34 -11.14
C GLY A 452 2.28 21.27 -12.21
N ALA A 453 3.42 21.18 -12.91
CA ALA A 453 3.58 20.23 -14.00
C ALA A 453 3.62 18.79 -13.49
N LEU A 454 2.66 17.98 -13.94
CA LEU A 454 2.58 16.57 -13.60
C LEU A 454 2.04 15.84 -14.84
N GLY A 455 2.91 15.06 -15.48
CA GLY A 455 2.57 14.36 -16.72
C GLY A 455 2.17 12.90 -16.53
N SER A 456 2.66 12.26 -15.48
CA SER A 456 2.32 10.86 -15.17
C SER A 456 2.46 10.54 -13.68
N ILE A 457 1.81 9.45 -13.25
CA ILE A 457 1.80 9.03 -11.85
C ILE A 457 1.59 7.52 -11.73
N GLN A 458 2.23 6.86 -10.77
CA GLN A 458 2.04 5.42 -10.53
C GLN A 458 2.20 5.05 -9.05
N PRO A 459 1.50 4.00 -8.57
CA PRO A 459 1.67 3.52 -7.22
C PRO A 459 2.97 2.71 -7.07
N VAL A 460 3.47 2.64 -5.84
CA VAL A 460 4.46 1.64 -5.42
C VAL A 460 3.69 0.47 -4.82
N VAL A 461 3.85 -0.72 -5.40
CA VAL A 461 3.08 -1.92 -5.01
C VAL A 461 3.90 -2.85 -4.12
N GLN A 462 3.29 -3.52 -3.15
CA GLN A 462 4.01 -4.55 -2.41
C GLN A 462 4.08 -5.84 -3.25
N VAL A 463 5.29 -6.37 -3.46
CA VAL A 463 5.51 -7.66 -4.13
C VAL A 463 4.80 -8.73 -3.31
N GLY A 464 3.95 -9.51 -3.98
CA GLY A 464 3.15 -10.50 -3.28
C GLY A 464 1.90 -9.92 -2.60
N GLU A 465 1.37 -8.75 -2.98
CA GLU A 465 -0.05 -8.46 -2.69
C GLU A 465 -1.02 -9.40 -3.42
N SER A 466 -0.51 -10.21 -4.35
CA SER A 466 -1.16 -11.43 -4.83
C SER A 466 -1.09 -12.58 -3.82
N ASP A 467 -0.08 -12.59 -2.95
CA ASP A 467 0.04 -13.48 -1.80
C ASP A 467 -0.84 -12.88 -0.70
N LEU A 468 -2.08 -13.36 -0.61
CA LEU A 468 -3.08 -12.98 0.39
C LEU A 468 -2.66 -13.30 1.84
N HIS A 469 -1.38 -13.60 2.07
CA HIS A 469 -0.81 -14.16 3.28
C HIS A 469 -0.61 -13.13 4.38
N PHE A 470 -1.51 -13.14 5.36
CA PHE A 470 -1.42 -12.37 6.58
C PHE A 470 -0.37 -12.98 7.51
N VAL A 471 0.80 -12.34 7.57
CA VAL A 471 1.86 -12.68 8.52
C VAL A 471 1.93 -11.63 9.60
N SER A 472 1.60 -12.01 10.83
CA SER A 472 1.94 -11.20 12.00
C SER A 472 3.28 -11.69 12.56
N LYS A 473 4.26 -10.79 12.58
CA LYS A 473 5.62 -11.08 12.98
C LYS A 473 6.13 -10.01 13.93
N ILE A 474 6.83 -10.42 14.98
CA ILE A 474 7.58 -9.51 15.85
C ILE A 474 9.07 -9.83 15.75
N GLN A 475 9.89 -8.80 15.60
CA GLN A 475 11.35 -8.88 15.66
C GLN A 475 11.83 -8.18 16.93
N LEU A 476 12.56 -8.88 17.77
CA LEU A 476 13.18 -8.35 18.98
C LEU A 476 14.68 -8.15 18.74
N PHE A 477 15.23 -7.04 19.20
CA PHE A 477 16.64 -6.68 19.05
C PHE A 477 17.32 -6.55 20.43
N SER A 478 18.56 -6.99 20.54
CA SER A 478 19.32 -6.95 21.80
C SER A 478 19.78 -5.54 22.18
N GLY A 479 19.79 -4.60 21.25
CA GLY A 479 20.16 -3.20 21.45
C GLY A 479 19.01 -2.23 21.14
N PRO A 480 19.12 -0.96 21.57
CA PRO A 480 18.19 0.09 21.19
C PRO A 480 18.34 0.45 19.71
N ASN A 481 17.33 1.11 19.13
CA ASN A 481 17.30 1.52 17.73
C ASN A 481 17.55 0.37 16.73
N PHE A 482 17.06 -0.83 17.05
CA PHE A 482 17.16 -2.02 16.18
C PHE A 482 18.60 -2.48 15.92
N LEU A 483 19.51 -2.21 16.88
CA LEU A 483 20.91 -2.61 16.81
C LEU A 483 21.14 -3.95 17.53
N GLY A 484 22.26 -4.61 17.19
CA GLY A 484 22.69 -5.86 17.83
C GLY A 484 22.09 -7.11 17.20
N ASP A 485 22.10 -8.21 17.95
CA ASP A 485 21.49 -9.46 17.52
C ASP A 485 19.96 -9.33 17.55
N HIS A 486 19.27 -10.09 16.69
CA HIS A 486 17.81 -10.08 16.66
C HIS A 486 17.23 -11.49 16.51
N ILE A 487 16.01 -11.65 17.00
CA ILE A 487 15.22 -12.89 16.90
C ILE A 487 13.81 -12.51 16.46
N SER A 488 13.22 -13.29 15.56
CA SER A 488 11.85 -13.09 15.08
C SER A 488 10.90 -14.20 15.53
N PHE A 489 9.64 -13.85 15.76
CA PHE A 489 8.57 -14.78 16.10
C PHE A 489 7.30 -14.48 15.29
N GLU A 490 6.59 -15.55 14.90
CA GLU A 490 5.28 -15.50 14.23
C GLU A 490 4.16 -16.16 15.06
N ASP A 491 4.57 -16.94 16.07
CA ASP A 491 3.74 -17.65 17.04
C ASP A 491 4.07 -17.24 18.48
N ASP A 492 3.14 -17.52 19.39
CA ASP A 492 3.28 -17.31 20.83
C ASP A 492 4.52 -17.98 21.41
N GLN A 493 5.20 -17.29 22.34
CA GLN A 493 6.36 -17.81 23.04
C GLN A 493 6.14 -17.74 24.54
N ALA A 494 5.98 -18.90 25.18
CA ALA A 494 5.83 -18.99 26.64
C ALA A 494 7.13 -18.67 27.41
N SER A 495 8.29 -18.68 26.76
CA SER A 495 9.56 -18.24 27.35
C SER A 495 10.49 -17.70 26.27
N LEU A 496 11.06 -16.52 26.51
CA LEU A 496 12.17 -16.00 25.72
C LEU A 496 13.50 -16.68 26.11
N PRO A 497 14.49 -16.73 25.21
CA PRO A 497 15.82 -17.26 25.51
C PRO A 497 16.50 -16.47 26.62
N ALA A 498 17.00 -17.15 27.66
CA ALA A 498 17.60 -16.47 28.83
C ALA A 498 18.87 -15.65 28.51
N SER A 499 19.54 -15.94 27.39
CA SER A 499 20.71 -15.19 26.92
C SER A 499 20.38 -13.95 26.11
N PHE A 500 19.10 -13.73 25.76
CA PHE A 500 18.66 -12.65 24.90
C PHE A 500 17.78 -11.67 25.67
N LEU A 501 18.24 -10.42 25.78
CA LEU A 501 17.52 -9.34 26.46
C LEU A 501 17.04 -8.32 25.42
N PRO A 502 15.76 -8.33 25.05
CA PRO A 502 15.22 -7.36 24.11
C PRO A 502 15.34 -5.92 24.64
N GLN A 503 15.74 -5.00 23.77
CA GLN A 503 15.85 -3.57 24.07
C GLN A 503 15.06 -2.69 23.08
N SER A 504 14.73 -3.23 21.90
CA SER A 504 13.85 -2.61 20.92
C SER A 504 13.13 -3.69 20.11
N CYS A 505 12.04 -3.33 19.43
CA CYS A 505 11.31 -4.28 18.57
C CYS A 505 10.67 -3.64 17.33
N ARG A 506 10.42 -4.47 16.32
CA ARG A 506 9.58 -4.14 15.17
C ARG A 506 8.42 -5.12 15.10
N VAL A 507 7.23 -4.62 14.86
CA VAL A 507 6.00 -5.42 14.73
C VAL A 507 5.43 -5.22 13.33
N HIS A 508 5.10 -6.31 12.65
CA HIS A 508 4.52 -6.33 11.30
C HIS A 508 3.21 -7.10 11.30
N GLY A 509 2.22 -6.60 10.56
CA GLY A 509 0.98 -7.31 10.26
C GLY A 509 0.16 -7.71 11.49
N GLY A 510 0.23 -6.98 12.60
CA GLY A 510 -0.60 -7.26 13.78
C GLY A 510 -0.12 -6.59 15.06
N SER A 511 -0.64 -7.05 16.20
CA SER A 511 -0.26 -6.58 17.53
C SER A 511 0.20 -7.75 18.40
N TRP A 512 1.07 -7.46 19.35
CA TRP A 512 1.64 -8.43 20.28
C TRP A 512 1.55 -7.91 21.71
N VAL A 513 1.44 -8.85 22.65
CA VAL A 513 1.51 -8.61 24.08
C VAL A 513 2.85 -9.13 24.59
N LEU A 514 3.63 -8.26 25.21
CA LEU A 514 4.90 -8.59 25.85
C LEU A 514 4.67 -8.70 27.36
N PHE A 515 5.18 -9.76 27.97
CA PHE A 515 5.02 -10.04 29.39
C PHE A 515 6.38 -10.00 30.09
N GLU A 516 6.41 -9.46 31.32
CA GLU A 516 7.65 -9.39 32.11
C GLU A 516 8.10 -10.78 32.60
N GLU A 517 7.17 -11.70 32.82
CA GLU A 517 7.48 -13.06 33.25
C GLU A 517 7.21 -14.11 32.16
N LYS A 518 7.59 -15.36 32.44
CA LYS A 518 7.30 -16.51 31.57
C LYS A 518 5.84 -16.89 31.67
N ASN A 519 5.37 -17.73 30.75
CA ASN A 519 4.01 -18.26 30.71
C ASN A 519 2.91 -17.19 30.67
N PHE A 520 3.23 -16.00 30.13
CA PHE A 520 2.28 -14.90 29.95
C PHE A 520 1.76 -14.33 31.27
N GLU A 521 2.63 -14.27 32.28
CA GLU A 521 2.32 -13.77 33.63
C GLU A 521 2.90 -12.35 33.85
N ALA A 522 2.52 -11.75 34.98
CA ALA A 522 2.89 -10.39 35.40
C ALA A 522 2.36 -9.27 34.48
N ASP A 523 2.99 -8.09 34.54
CA ASP A 523 2.58 -6.91 33.79
C ASP A 523 2.71 -7.15 32.27
N GLN A 524 1.75 -6.62 31.53
CA GLN A 524 1.65 -6.75 30.08
C GLN A 524 1.86 -5.40 29.38
N HIS A 525 2.54 -5.45 28.24
CA HIS A 525 2.86 -4.30 27.40
C HIS A 525 2.42 -4.58 25.96
N ILE A 526 1.47 -3.80 25.44
CA ILE A 526 0.86 -4.04 24.14
C ILE A 526 1.58 -3.20 23.08
N VAL A 527 2.16 -3.87 22.09
CA VAL A 527 2.82 -3.26 20.94
C VAL A 527 2.04 -3.58 19.67
N SER A 528 1.51 -2.54 19.03
CA SER A 528 0.86 -2.66 17.71
C SER A 528 1.88 -2.60 16.58
N GLU A 529 1.44 -2.84 15.35
CA GLU A 529 2.27 -2.69 14.15
C GLU A 529 3.04 -1.35 14.15
N GLY A 530 4.36 -1.43 13.96
CA GLY A 530 5.24 -0.28 14.07
C GLY A 530 6.66 -0.60 14.56
N GLU A 531 7.43 0.47 14.76
CA GLU A 531 8.82 0.44 15.21
C GLU A 531 8.94 1.00 16.64
N PHE A 532 9.54 0.24 17.55
CA PHE A 532 9.72 0.61 18.95
C PHE A 532 11.21 0.63 19.31
N PRO A 533 11.89 1.78 19.17
CA PRO A 533 13.35 1.87 19.26
C PRO A 533 13.92 1.67 20.67
N THR A 534 13.08 1.65 21.70
CA THR A 534 13.48 1.46 23.11
C THR A 534 12.42 0.70 23.90
N LEU A 535 12.79 0.13 25.04
CA LEU A 535 11.85 -0.42 26.03
C LEU A 535 10.75 0.59 26.41
N THR A 536 11.12 1.85 26.61
CA THR A 536 10.15 2.90 26.93
C THR A 536 9.17 3.20 25.80
N ALA A 537 9.58 3.05 24.55
CA ALA A 537 8.67 3.15 23.41
C ALA A 537 7.67 1.99 23.38
N MET A 538 8.08 0.80 23.85
CA MET A 538 7.19 -0.37 24.01
C MET A 538 6.21 -0.24 25.19
N GLY A 539 6.28 0.84 25.97
CA GLY A 539 5.49 1.02 27.20
C GLY A 539 6.15 0.47 28.46
N CYS A 540 7.32 -0.16 28.33
CA CYS A 540 8.06 -0.76 29.43
C CYS A 540 8.88 0.26 30.23
N LEU A 541 9.27 -0.11 31.45
CA LEU A 541 10.34 0.62 32.15
C LEU A 541 11.69 0.30 31.50
N ALA A 542 12.65 1.23 31.59
CA ALA A 542 13.98 1.01 31.03
C ALA A 542 14.73 -0.19 31.65
N SER A 543 14.30 -0.66 32.82
CA SER A 543 14.83 -1.82 33.53
C SER A 543 13.99 -3.10 33.35
N THR A 544 12.90 -3.06 32.58
CA THR A 544 12.02 -4.22 32.38
C THR A 544 12.78 -5.34 31.67
N VAL A 545 12.59 -6.56 32.15
CA VAL A 545 13.05 -7.79 31.50
C VAL A 545 11.82 -8.49 30.95
N LEU A 546 11.84 -8.83 29.67
CA LEU A 546 10.73 -9.54 29.02
C LEU A 546 10.92 -11.05 29.15
N GLY A 547 9.89 -11.76 29.58
CA GLY A 547 9.90 -13.20 29.82
C GLY A 547 9.15 -14.02 28.78
N SER A 548 8.07 -13.48 28.20
CA SER A 548 7.24 -14.17 27.20
C SER A 548 6.49 -13.18 26.30
N LEU A 549 5.93 -13.67 25.19
CA LEU A 549 5.15 -12.84 24.25
C LEU A 549 4.02 -13.63 23.59
N ARG A 550 2.90 -12.96 23.35
CA ARG A 550 1.71 -13.55 22.74
C ARG A 550 1.19 -12.67 21.60
N LYS A 551 0.76 -13.30 20.52
CA LYS A 551 0.10 -12.64 19.41
C LYS A 551 -1.33 -12.24 19.79
N VAL A 552 -1.74 -11.04 19.41
CA VAL A 552 -3.13 -10.61 19.58
C VAL A 552 -3.96 -11.22 18.45
N PRO A 553 -5.07 -11.94 18.76
CA PRO A 553 -5.90 -12.56 17.73
C PRO A 553 -6.67 -11.52 16.90
N LEU A 554 -6.99 -11.89 15.66
CA LEU A 554 -7.89 -11.10 14.80
C LEU A 554 -9.32 -11.13 15.36
N HIS A 555 -10.05 -10.01 15.23
CA HIS A 555 -11.41 -9.87 15.75
C HIS A 555 -12.26 -9.07 14.77
N PHE A 556 -13.27 -9.72 14.19
CA PHE A 556 -14.10 -9.14 13.15
C PHE A 556 -15.36 -8.52 13.76
N SER A 557 -15.23 -7.38 14.43
CA SER A 557 -16.37 -6.58 14.89
C SER A 557 -16.00 -5.11 15.00
N GLU A 558 -17.01 -4.23 15.00
CA GLU A 558 -16.78 -2.83 15.38
C GLU A 558 -16.36 -2.76 16.87
N PRO A 559 -15.46 -1.85 17.24
CA PRO A 559 -15.05 -1.68 18.63
C PRO A 559 -16.18 -1.07 19.46
N SER A 560 -16.53 -1.72 20.58
CA SER A 560 -17.54 -1.26 21.53
C SER A 560 -17.22 -1.77 22.94
N LEU A 561 -17.05 -0.84 23.88
CA LEU A 561 -16.73 -1.09 25.28
C LEU A 561 -17.54 -0.17 26.19
N SER A 562 -18.11 -0.73 27.26
CA SER A 562 -18.83 0.00 28.29
C SER A 562 -18.08 -0.05 29.62
N LEU A 563 -17.87 1.12 30.24
CA LEU A 563 -17.35 1.26 31.60
C LEU A 563 -18.49 1.60 32.56
N PHE A 564 -18.45 1.04 33.76
CA PHE A 564 -19.50 1.23 34.77
C PHE A 564 -18.94 1.76 36.09
N GLY A 565 -19.70 2.68 36.69
CA GLY A 565 -19.39 3.26 37.99
C GLY A 565 -19.61 2.32 39.18
N LEU A 566 -20.31 1.19 39.00
CA LEU A 566 -20.54 0.16 40.01
C LEU A 566 -20.12 -1.23 39.48
N GLU A 567 -20.04 -2.20 40.38
CA GLU A 567 -19.80 -3.61 40.04
C GLU A 567 -21.02 -4.20 39.30
N CYS A 568 -20.82 -5.35 38.65
CA CYS A 568 -21.90 -6.09 37.99
C CYS A 568 -22.69 -5.30 36.93
N PHE A 569 -22.04 -4.33 36.28
CA PHE A 569 -22.61 -3.50 35.20
C PHE A 569 -23.73 -2.57 35.66
N GLU A 570 -23.69 -2.14 36.92
CA GLU A 570 -24.64 -1.20 37.49
C GLU A 570 -24.12 0.26 37.48
N GLY A 571 -25.03 1.19 37.76
CA GLY A 571 -24.70 2.61 37.86
C GLY A 571 -24.56 3.30 36.50
N LYS A 572 -23.80 4.40 36.46
CA LYS A 572 -23.59 5.17 35.23
C LYS A 572 -22.73 4.36 34.25
N GLU A 573 -23.30 4.10 33.07
CA GLU A 573 -22.60 3.51 31.92
C GLU A 573 -21.92 4.61 31.08
N ILE A 574 -20.71 4.31 30.63
CA ILE A 574 -19.96 5.11 29.65
C ILE A 574 -19.63 4.18 28.48
N GLU A 575 -20.37 4.33 27.38
CA GLU A 575 -20.15 3.58 26.15
C GLU A 575 -19.11 4.26 25.26
N LEU A 576 -18.13 3.50 24.80
CA LEU A 576 -16.97 3.95 24.05
C LEU A 576 -16.76 3.06 22.83
N THR A 577 -16.64 3.69 21.66
CA THR A 577 -16.41 3.02 20.36
C THR A 577 -15.09 3.45 19.71
N ARG A 578 -14.34 4.35 20.34
CA ARG A 578 -13.08 4.88 19.86
C ARG A 578 -12.09 5.08 20.99
N GLU A 579 -10.84 5.37 20.63
CA GLU A 579 -9.81 5.70 21.61
C GLU A 579 -10.18 6.93 22.45
N VAL A 580 -9.82 6.88 23.73
CA VAL A 580 -9.95 7.97 24.70
C VAL A 580 -8.61 8.16 25.39
N ARG A 581 -7.95 9.28 25.12
CA ARG A 581 -6.64 9.62 25.70
C ARG A 581 -6.72 10.00 27.18
N SER A 582 -7.85 10.55 27.63
CA SER A 582 -8.04 10.85 29.05
C SER A 582 -9.53 10.88 29.37
N LEU A 583 -10.00 9.90 30.17
CA LEU A 583 -11.38 9.88 30.63
C LEU A 583 -11.73 11.17 31.39
N GLN A 584 -10.80 11.68 32.19
CA GLN A 584 -11.00 12.92 32.94
C GLN A 584 -11.12 14.14 32.04
N ALA A 585 -10.34 14.22 30.95
CA ALA A 585 -10.42 15.34 30.01
C ALA A 585 -11.73 15.33 29.20
N GLU A 586 -12.28 14.15 28.93
CA GLU A 586 -13.63 13.97 28.35
C GLU A 586 -14.76 14.22 29.37
N GLY A 587 -14.43 14.55 30.62
CA GLY A 587 -15.40 14.86 31.67
C GLY A 587 -15.97 13.64 32.41
N PHE A 588 -15.37 12.46 32.24
CA PHE A 588 -15.73 11.24 32.95
C PHE A 588 -14.94 11.08 34.25
N ASN A 589 -15.50 10.30 35.19
CA ASN A 589 -14.76 9.84 36.35
C ASN A 589 -13.84 8.68 35.91
N ASN A 590 -12.62 8.65 36.42
CA ASN A 590 -11.66 7.57 36.16
C ASN A 590 -11.81 6.39 37.13
N HIS A 591 -12.75 6.46 38.08
CA HIS A 591 -13.14 5.37 38.95
C HIS A 591 -14.12 4.42 38.25
N VAL A 592 -13.65 3.21 37.93
CA VAL A 592 -14.39 2.17 37.21
C VAL A 592 -14.43 0.91 38.06
N LEU A 593 -15.63 0.32 38.18
CA LEU A 593 -15.87 -0.87 39.01
C LEU A 593 -16.27 -2.11 38.21
N SER A 594 -16.81 -1.96 37.00
CA SER A 594 -16.99 -3.08 36.07
C SER A 594 -16.86 -2.63 34.61
N VAL A 595 -16.53 -3.58 33.73
CA VAL A 595 -16.22 -3.34 32.31
C VAL A 595 -16.88 -4.41 31.45
N ARG A 596 -17.61 -4.01 30.41
CA ARG A 596 -18.20 -4.91 29.41
C ARG A 596 -17.65 -4.59 28.04
N VAL A 597 -17.05 -5.57 27.38
CA VAL A 597 -16.56 -5.42 26.00
C VAL A 597 -17.52 -6.15 25.06
N ARG A 598 -18.26 -5.39 24.26
CA ARG A 598 -19.23 -5.95 23.29
C ARG A 598 -18.58 -6.27 21.95
N GLY A 599 -17.55 -5.52 21.58
CA GLY A 599 -16.86 -5.69 20.31
C GLY A 599 -15.45 -5.13 20.30
N GLY A 600 -14.62 -5.73 19.46
CA GLY A 600 -13.20 -5.44 19.29
C GLY A 600 -12.36 -5.97 20.46
N VAL A 601 -11.05 -5.75 20.32
CA VAL A 601 -10.08 -5.96 21.39
C VAL A 601 -9.60 -4.59 21.84
N TRP A 602 -9.59 -4.36 23.14
CA TRP A 602 -9.25 -3.07 23.71
C TRP A 602 -8.02 -3.17 24.61
N VAL A 603 -7.25 -2.08 24.62
CA VAL A 603 -6.22 -1.84 25.62
C VAL A 603 -6.76 -0.81 26.60
N VAL A 604 -6.84 -1.18 27.86
CA VAL A 604 -7.23 -0.30 28.97
C VAL A 604 -5.96 0.09 29.72
N CYS A 605 -5.74 1.38 29.96
CA CYS A 605 -4.55 1.89 30.63
C CYS A 605 -4.88 2.57 31.96
N GLU A 606 -4.04 2.39 32.96
CA GLU A 606 -4.24 2.92 34.31
C GLU A 606 -4.21 4.46 34.36
N HIS A 607 -3.43 5.09 33.48
CA HIS A 607 -3.24 6.54 33.44
C HIS A 607 -3.66 7.13 32.10
N SER A 608 -3.76 8.46 32.05
CA SER A 608 -4.01 9.19 30.80
C SER A 608 -2.86 9.01 29.81
N ASP A 609 -3.12 9.33 28.55
CA ASP A 609 -2.18 9.29 27.42
C ASP A 609 -1.56 7.90 27.20
N PHE A 610 -2.34 6.85 27.45
CA PHE A 610 -2.00 5.44 27.26
C PHE A 610 -0.82 4.95 28.12
N ARG A 611 -0.65 5.53 29.31
CA ARG A 611 0.45 5.24 30.24
C ARG A 611 0.01 4.37 31.43
N GLY A 612 1.02 3.89 32.16
CA GLY A 612 0.84 3.03 33.33
C GLY A 612 0.65 1.58 32.92
N ARG A 613 0.17 0.75 33.86
CA ARG A 613 -0.16 -0.65 33.57
C ARG A 613 -1.25 -0.71 32.49
N GLN A 614 -1.14 -1.72 31.64
CA GLN A 614 -2.04 -1.94 30.52
C GLN A 614 -2.78 -3.27 30.67
N TRP A 615 -4.01 -3.33 30.17
CA TRP A 615 -4.81 -4.54 30.14
C TRP A 615 -5.40 -4.77 28.76
N LEU A 616 -5.05 -5.90 28.15
CA LEU A 616 -5.72 -6.39 26.95
C LEU A 616 -7.05 -7.05 27.34
N VAL A 617 -8.16 -6.53 26.82
CA VAL A 617 -9.50 -7.09 27.06
C VAL A 617 -10.19 -7.34 25.71
N GLY A 618 -10.54 -8.60 25.46
CA GLY A 618 -11.35 -9.02 24.31
C GLY A 618 -12.84 -9.02 24.64
N SER A 619 -13.66 -9.74 23.87
CA SER A 619 -15.10 -9.89 24.14
C SER A 619 -15.33 -10.61 25.48
N CYS A 620 -15.61 -9.83 26.53
CA CYS A 620 -15.77 -10.36 27.88
C CYS A 620 -16.59 -9.43 28.79
N GLU A 621 -17.08 -10.00 29.89
CA GLU A 621 -17.82 -9.32 30.94
C GLU A 621 -17.02 -9.37 32.25
N ILE A 622 -16.44 -8.24 32.65
CA ILE A 622 -15.66 -8.11 33.89
C ILE A 622 -16.55 -7.45 34.95
N THR A 623 -17.16 -8.29 35.78
CA THR A 623 -18.10 -7.85 36.83
C THR A 623 -17.43 -7.09 37.97
N ASN A 624 -16.13 -7.28 38.20
CA ASN A 624 -15.35 -6.58 39.21
C ASN A 624 -13.96 -6.21 38.68
N TRP A 625 -13.78 -4.94 38.29
CA TRP A 625 -12.55 -4.43 37.69
C TRP A 625 -11.37 -4.44 38.68
N LEU A 626 -11.61 -4.16 39.96
CA LEU A 626 -10.55 -4.15 40.98
C LEU A 626 -9.93 -5.54 41.16
N THR A 627 -10.75 -6.58 41.18
CA THR A 627 -10.28 -7.96 41.32
C THR A 627 -9.52 -8.41 40.07
N PHE A 628 -9.96 -7.98 38.89
CA PHE A 628 -9.31 -8.32 37.62
C PHE A 628 -7.99 -7.57 37.40
N SER A 629 -7.94 -6.26 37.67
CA SER A 629 -6.83 -5.39 37.31
C SER A 629 -5.92 -4.99 38.49
N GLY A 630 -6.37 -5.21 39.73
CA GLY A 630 -5.70 -4.71 40.94
C GLY A 630 -5.84 -3.20 41.15
N THR A 631 -6.68 -2.50 40.38
CA THR A 631 -6.95 -1.07 40.53
C THR A 631 -8.40 -0.73 40.20
N GLN A 632 -8.90 0.40 40.70
CA GLN A 632 -10.20 0.95 40.31
C GLN A 632 -10.05 2.09 39.30
N ARG A 633 -8.82 2.35 38.84
CA ARG A 633 -8.53 3.49 37.98
C ARG A 633 -8.39 3.05 36.53
N VAL A 634 -9.15 3.70 35.66
CA VAL A 634 -8.93 3.69 34.21
C VAL A 634 -8.66 5.12 33.78
N GLY A 635 -7.49 5.38 33.20
CA GLY A 635 -7.10 6.72 32.78
C GLY A 635 -7.34 6.98 31.29
N SER A 636 -7.08 5.96 30.46
CA SER A 636 -7.22 6.01 29.01
C SER A 636 -7.45 4.60 28.45
N LEU A 637 -7.94 4.52 27.22
CA LEU A 637 -8.17 3.24 26.54
C LEU A 637 -8.25 3.42 25.03
N TYR A 638 -7.92 2.37 24.28
CA TYR A 638 -8.03 2.38 22.82
C TYR A 638 -8.35 0.99 22.27
N PRO A 639 -9.14 0.89 21.18
CA PRO A 639 -9.30 -0.37 20.47
C PRO A 639 -8.05 -0.68 19.65
N ILE A 640 -7.67 -1.95 19.57
CA ILE A 640 -6.62 -2.42 18.67
C ILE A 640 -7.14 -2.32 17.25
N LYS A 641 -6.50 -1.45 16.45
CA LYS A 641 -6.76 -1.36 15.01
C LYS A 641 -6.09 -2.55 14.33
N GLN A 642 -6.86 -3.27 13.53
CA GLN A 642 -6.37 -4.43 12.77
C GLN A 642 -6.17 -4.00 11.32
N ARG A 643 -5.04 -4.42 10.74
CA ARG A 643 -4.82 -4.27 9.30
C ARG A 643 -5.82 -5.16 8.56
N ARG A 644 -6.16 -4.78 7.33
CA ARG A 644 -7.01 -5.58 6.45
C ARG A 644 -6.38 -6.97 6.29
N ALA A 645 -7.08 -7.98 6.76
CA ALA A 645 -6.72 -9.38 6.58
C ALA A 645 -7.69 -10.02 5.59
N TYR A 646 -7.15 -10.75 4.62
CA TYR A 646 -7.95 -11.54 3.69
C TYR A 646 -8.18 -12.92 4.29
N PHE A 647 -9.38 -13.46 4.09
CA PHE A 647 -9.77 -14.76 4.63
C PHE A 647 -10.82 -15.43 3.76
N ARG A 648 -11.01 -16.73 3.98
CA ARG A 648 -12.12 -17.52 3.44
C ARG A 648 -13.03 -17.97 4.57
N LEU A 649 -14.32 -18.09 4.29
CA LEU A 649 -15.33 -18.54 5.27
C LEU A 649 -15.82 -19.93 4.88
N TRP A 650 -15.37 -20.95 5.59
CA TRP A 650 -15.71 -22.35 5.33
C TRP A 650 -16.96 -22.78 6.09
N ASN A 651 -17.87 -23.46 5.40
CA ASN A 651 -19.05 -24.08 5.99
C ASN A 651 -18.89 -25.60 6.00
N ALA A 652 -18.60 -26.17 7.18
CA ALA A 652 -18.33 -27.60 7.31
C ALA A 652 -19.56 -28.49 7.00
N ALA A 653 -20.77 -27.98 7.27
CA ALA A 653 -22.01 -28.73 7.02
C ALA A 653 -22.31 -28.90 5.52
N LEU A 654 -21.87 -27.96 4.70
CA LEU A 654 -22.16 -27.92 3.26
C LEU A 654 -20.95 -28.26 2.39
N GLY A 655 -19.76 -28.33 2.96
CA GLY A 655 -18.54 -28.66 2.22
C GLY A 655 -18.11 -27.57 1.23
N GLY A 656 -18.39 -26.30 1.52
CA GLY A 656 -18.09 -25.19 0.61
C GLY A 656 -17.70 -23.89 1.34
N PHE A 657 -17.20 -22.94 0.56
CA PHE A 657 -16.86 -21.60 1.03
C PHE A 657 -17.99 -20.61 0.71
N LEU A 658 -18.11 -19.58 1.54
CA LEU A 658 -18.87 -18.37 1.18
C LEU A 658 -18.23 -17.76 -0.07
N ALA A 659 -19.00 -17.62 -1.14
CA ALA A 659 -18.48 -17.24 -2.44
C ALA A 659 -19.42 -16.30 -3.21
N VAL A 660 -18.80 -15.59 -4.14
CA VAL A 660 -19.44 -14.66 -5.06
C VAL A 660 -19.16 -15.20 -6.47
N PRO A 661 -20.19 -15.59 -7.24
CA PRO A 661 -20.02 -16.06 -8.62
C PRO A 661 -19.38 -15.00 -9.52
N ASP A 662 -18.79 -15.40 -10.65
CA ASP A 662 -18.15 -14.48 -11.60
C ASP A 662 -19.11 -13.42 -12.17
N ARG A 663 -18.55 -12.28 -12.64
CA ARG A 663 -19.24 -11.14 -13.29
C ARG A 663 -20.20 -10.36 -12.39
N VAL A 664 -19.77 -10.03 -11.17
CA VAL A 664 -20.58 -9.27 -10.21
C VAL A 664 -20.37 -7.76 -10.27
N GLU A 665 -19.22 -7.28 -10.76
CA GLU A 665 -18.90 -5.84 -10.79
C GLU A 665 -19.92 -4.99 -11.59
N ASP A 666 -20.48 -5.56 -12.68
CA ASP A 666 -21.49 -4.89 -13.52
C ASP A 666 -22.93 -5.01 -12.97
N MET A 667 -23.14 -5.76 -11.89
CA MET A 667 -24.47 -5.98 -11.33
C MET A 667 -24.81 -4.97 -10.24
N LYS A 668 -26.09 -4.56 -10.16
CA LYS A 668 -26.59 -3.76 -9.02
C LYS A 668 -26.52 -4.53 -7.69
N ALA A 669 -26.52 -5.85 -7.76
CA ALA A 669 -26.50 -6.78 -6.63
C ALA A 669 -25.71 -8.04 -6.99
N GLY A 670 -24.73 -8.41 -6.19
CA GLY A 670 -24.00 -9.67 -6.32
C GLY A 670 -24.67 -10.78 -5.53
N ARG A 671 -24.88 -11.95 -6.15
CA ARG A 671 -25.34 -13.13 -5.40
C ARG A 671 -24.24 -13.60 -4.47
N VAL A 672 -24.63 -14.03 -3.26
CA VAL A 672 -23.74 -14.65 -2.29
C VAL A 672 -24.26 -16.06 -2.01
N VAL A 673 -23.40 -17.05 -2.22
CA VAL A 673 -23.74 -18.47 -2.16
C VAL A 673 -22.66 -19.25 -1.41
N VAL A 674 -22.95 -20.51 -1.09
CA VAL A 674 -21.91 -21.47 -0.72
C VAL A 674 -21.52 -22.29 -1.94
N SER A 675 -20.22 -22.35 -2.26
CA SER A 675 -19.71 -23.11 -3.40
C SER A 675 -18.39 -23.83 -3.08
N GLU A 676 -18.12 -24.89 -3.84
CA GLU A 676 -16.83 -25.57 -3.79
C GLU A 676 -15.71 -24.70 -4.39
N PRO A 677 -14.44 -24.88 -3.99
CA PRO A 677 -13.30 -24.06 -4.45
C PRO A 677 -13.08 -24.05 -5.96
N GLN A 678 -13.49 -25.11 -6.67
CA GLN A 678 -13.24 -25.29 -8.11
C GLN A 678 -14.37 -24.74 -8.99
N ALA A 679 -15.45 -24.21 -8.40
CA ALA A 679 -16.68 -23.86 -9.11
C ALA A 679 -16.67 -22.50 -9.85
N GLY A 680 -15.51 -21.80 -9.89
CA GLY A 680 -15.43 -20.42 -10.37
C GLY A 680 -15.97 -19.41 -9.35
N GLY A 681 -15.73 -18.11 -9.56
CA GLY A 681 -16.05 -17.07 -8.58
C GLY A 681 -14.96 -16.79 -7.53
N SER A 682 -15.22 -15.81 -6.67
CA SER A 682 -14.33 -15.40 -5.58
C SER A 682 -14.84 -15.86 -4.22
N CYS A 683 -13.99 -16.57 -3.49
CA CYS A 683 -14.22 -16.95 -2.08
C CYS A 683 -13.38 -16.13 -1.09
N ILE A 684 -12.75 -15.04 -1.56
CA ILE A 684 -11.82 -14.24 -0.77
C ILE A 684 -12.55 -13.02 -0.22
N TRP A 685 -12.63 -12.95 1.10
CA TRP A 685 -13.31 -11.92 1.85
C TRP A 685 -12.31 -11.13 2.70
N TYR A 686 -12.70 -9.91 3.06
CA TYR A 686 -12.00 -9.11 4.06
C TYR A 686 -13.03 -8.31 4.87
N TYR A 687 -12.60 -7.87 6.05
CA TYR A 687 -13.41 -7.11 6.99
C TYR A 687 -12.87 -5.68 7.11
N GLU A 688 -13.75 -4.70 7.02
CA GLU A 688 -13.41 -3.28 7.05
C GLU A 688 -14.52 -2.48 7.74
N ASP A 689 -14.24 -1.89 8.91
CA ASP A 689 -15.15 -0.99 9.62
C ASP A 689 -16.61 -1.50 9.75
N GLY A 690 -16.81 -2.77 10.12
CA GLY A 690 -18.16 -3.35 10.22
C GLY A 690 -18.63 -4.08 8.96
N LEU A 691 -17.95 -3.91 7.83
CA LEU A 691 -18.37 -4.43 6.54
C LEU A 691 -17.63 -5.73 6.22
N LEU A 692 -18.38 -6.73 5.76
CA LEU A 692 -17.82 -7.92 5.10
C LEU A 692 -17.83 -7.70 3.59
N LYS A 693 -16.64 -7.68 2.99
CA LYS A 693 -16.42 -7.31 1.59
C LYS A 693 -15.72 -8.44 0.86
N ASN A 694 -15.92 -8.54 -0.45
CA ASN A 694 -15.29 -9.56 -1.28
C ASN A 694 -14.24 -8.92 -2.20
N GLN A 695 -13.11 -9.60 -2.40
CA GLN A 695 -11.99 -9.08 -3.20
C GLN A 695 -12.39 -8.71 -4.64
N MET A 696 -13.34 -9.43 -5.25
CA MET A 696 -13.81 -9.15 -6.62
C MET A 696 -14.90 -8.08 -6.71
N ALA A 697 -15.31 -7.49 -5.58
CA ALA A 697 -16.24 -6.38 -5.56
C ALA A 697 -15.96 -5.46 -4.36
N PRO A 698 -14.79 -4.77 -4.34
CA PRO A 698 -14.35 -3.98 -3.20
C PRO A 698 -15.21 -2.74 -2.92
N ALA A 699 -16.06 -2.33 -3.87
CA ALA A 699 -17.04 -1.25 -3.69
C ALA A 699 -18.41 -1.73 -3.16
N MET A 700 -18.53 -3.04 -2.86
CA MET A 700 -19.75 -3.66 -2.34
C MET A 700 -19.47 -4.35 -1.01
N SER A 701 -20.52 -4.43 -0.19
CA SER A 701 -20.50 -5.12 1.10
C SER A 701 -21.70 -6.04 1.26
N LEU A 702 -21.58 -6.99 2.18
CA LEU A 702 -22.64 -7.94 2.52
C LEU A 702 -23.84 -7.18 3.13
N GLN A 703 -25.02 -7.34 2.54
CA GLN A 703 -26.24 -6.63 2.95
C GLN A 703 -27.46 -7.52 2.83
N VAL A 704 -28.39 -7.33 3.76
CA VAL A 704 -29.72 -7.97 3.77
C VAL A 704 -30.67 -7.15 2.92
N ILE A 705 -31.41 -7.81 2.02
CA ILE A 705 -32.44 -7.18 1.19
C ILE A 705 -33.82 -7.70 1.55
N GLY A 706 -34.75 -6.75 1.66
CA GLY A 706 -36.15 -7.01 2.00
C GLY A 706 -36.43 -6.77 3.49
N PRO A 707 -37.67 -7.06 3.94
CA PRO A 707 -38.01 -6.95 5.35
C PRO A 707 -37.18 -7.93 6.18
N PRO A 708 -36.83 -7.60 7.44
CA PRO A 708 -36.10 -8.52 8.30
C PRO A 708 -37.03 -9.64 8.77
N SER A 709 -36.88 -10.80 8.16
CA SER A 709 -37.64 -12.02 8.48
C SER A 709 -36.71 -13.21 8.37
N PRO A 710 -36.93 -14.29 9.15
CA PRO A 710 -36.19 -15.53 8.93
C PRO A 710 -36.29 -15.97 7.46
N GLY A 711 -35.14 -16.04 6.80
CA GLY A 711 -35.02 -16.39 5.39
C GLY A 711 -34.80 -15.21 4.44
N SER A 712 -34.70 -13.98 4.96
CA SER A 712 -34.37 -12.80 4.16
C SER A 712 -33.03 -12.96 3.47
N LYS A 713 -32.97 -12.61 2.19
CA LYS A 713 -31.79 -12.85 1.36
C LYS A 713 -30.66 -11.90 1.73
N VAL A 714 -29.45 -12.43 1.75
CA VAL A 714 -28.21 -11.67 1.93
C VAL A 714 -27.44 -11.68 0.61
N VAL A 715 -26.98 -10.50 0.18
CA VAL A 715 -26.31 -10.29 -1.11
C VAL A 715 -25.13 -9.33 -0.94
N LEU A 716 -24.30 -9.20 -1.97
CA LEU A 716 -23.40 -8.05 -2.09
C LEU A 716 -24.15 -6.88 -2.72
N TRP A 717 -24.02 -5.69 -2.14
CA TRP A 717 -24.60 -4.47 -2.67
C TRP A 717 -23.67 -3.27 -2.44
N ALA A 718 -23.82 -2.25 -3.28
CA ALA A 718 -23.06 -1.01 -3.16
C ALA A 718 -23.22 -0.35 -1.77
N GLU A 719 -22.15 0.26 -1.27
CA GLU A 719 -22.10 0.88 0.07
C GLU A 719 -22.86 2.21 0.19
N SER A 720 -23.59 2.63 -0.85
CA SER A 720 -24.35 3.89 -0.85
C SER A 720 -25.67 3.85 -0.07
N ARG A 721 -26.07 2.68 0.46
CA ARG A 721 -27.31 2.54 1.23
C ARG A 721 -27.13 2.99 2.68
N LEU A 722 -28.09 3.79 3.17
CA LEU A 722 -28.23 4.15 4.58
C LEU A 722 -29.55 3.56 5.14
N PRO A 723 -29.57 3.06 6.38
CA PRO A 723 -28.44 2.94 7.31
C PRO A 723 -27.43 1.85 6.87
N ARG A 724 -26.17 2.03 7.26
CA ARG A 724 -25.09 1.08 6.99
C ARG A 724 -25.36 -0.23 7.75
N GLN A 725 -25.36 -1.36 7.05
CA GLN A 725 -25.51 -2.68 7.69
C GLN A 725 -24.14 -3.21 8.07
N THR A 726 -23.90 -3.42 9.36
CA THR A 726 -22.63 -3.96 9.86
C THR A 726 -22.79 -5.37 10.41
N TRP A 727 -21.68 -6.08 10.43
CA TRP A 727 -21.58 -7.49 10.76
C TRP A 727 -20.48 -7.72 11.79
N SER A 728 -20.58 -8.83 12.52
CA SER A 728 -19.48 -9.32 13.33
C SER A 728 -19.33 -10.82 13.20
N ILE A 729 -18.12 -11.35 13.42
CA ILE A 729 -17.89 -12.79 13.52
C ILE A 729 -17.55 -13.12 14.97
N SER A 730 -18.37 -13.95 15.60
CA SER A 730 -18.15 -14.44 16.97
C SER A 730 -17.09 -15.53 17.02
N GLU A 731 -16.51 -15.78 18.20
CA GLU A 731 -15.55 -16.87 18.43
C GLU A 731 -16.13 -18.27 18.13
N LEU A 732 -17.46 -18.41 18.19
CA LEU A 732 -18.18 -19.64 17.83
C LEU A 732 -18.38 -19.81 16.31
N GLY A 733 -17.93 -18.85 15.50
CA GLY A 733 -18.07 -18.88 14.05
C GLY A 733 -19.43 -18.38 13.52
N HIS A 734 -20.28 -17.78 14.37
CA HIS A 734 -21.49 -17.13 13.89
C HIS A 734 -21.18 -15.76 13.30
N ILE A 735 -21.70 -15.48 12.10
CA ILE A 735 -21.67 -14.17 11.46
C ILE A 735 -22.97 -13.44 11.83
N CYS A 736 -22.89 -12.49 12.75
CA CYS A 736 -24.03 -11.81 13.35
C CYS A 736 -24.32 -10.48 12.64
N SER A 737 -25.60 -10.18 12.40
CA SER A 737 -26.01 -8.86 11.95
C SER A 737 -26.10 -7.91 13.15
N GLN A 738 -25.49 -6.72 13.03
CA GLN A 738 -25.59 -5.68 14.06
C GLN A 738 -26.86 -4.83 13.90
N MET A 739 -27.45 -4.80 12.70
CA MET A 739 -28.71 -4.09 12.45
C MET A 739 -29.93 -4.91 12.86
N PHE A 740 -29.88 -6.24 12.68
CA PHE A 740 -30.97 -7.15 13.00
C PHE A 740 -30.57 -8.02 14.19
N GLU A 741 -30.76 -7.47 15.39
CA GLU A 741 -30.36 -8.11 16.64
C GLU A 741 -30.91 -9.55 16.76
N GLY A 742 -30.06 -10.46 17.21
CA GLY A 742 -30.42 -11.87 17.36
C GLY A 742 -30.56 -12.62 16.04
N GLN A 743 -30.11 -12.06 14.91
CA GLN A 743 -30.08 -12.76 13.63
C GLN A 743 -28.65 -12.96 13.11
N ILE A 744 -28.42 -14.14 12.52
CA ILE A 744 -27.11 -14.61 12.04
C ILE A 744 -27.21 -15.12 10.61
N LEU A 745 -26.06 -15.19 9.95
CA LEU A 745 -25.91 -15.69 8.60
C LEU A 745 -26.10 -17.22 8.56
N ASP A 746 -27.01 -17.67 7.71
CA ASP A 746 -27.29 -19.08 7.46
C ASP A 746 -27.40 -19.33 5.95
N VAL A 747 -27.52 -20.59 5.56
CA VAL A 747 -27.76 -21.01 4.19
C VAL A 747 -29.18 -21.53 4.06
N LYS A 748 -29.88 -21.14 2.99
CA LYS A 748 -31.31 -21.40 2.82
C LYS A 748 -31.65 -22.89 2.87
N GLY A 749 -30.85 -23.73 2.23
CA GLY A 749 -31.06 -25.16 2.12
C GLY A 749 -32.29 -25.56 1.29
N GLY A 750 -32.65 -26.85 1.35
CA GLY A 750 -33.82 -27.41 0.65
C GLY A 750 -33.55 -27.89 -0.78
N ARG A 751 -34.62 -28.15 -1.55
CA ARG A 751 -34.56 -28.67 -2.94
C ARG A 751 -34.73 -27.61 -4.03
N GLY A 752 -34.81 -26.33 -3.65
CA GLY A 752 -34.99 -25.22 -4.59
C GLY A 752 -33.71 -24.84 -5.31
N TYR A 753 -33.83 -24.06 -6.40
CA TYR A 753 -32.68 -23.55 -7.16
C TYR A 753 -31.83 -22.55 -6.38
N ASP A 754 -32.37 -21.98 -5.28
CA ASP A 754 -31.69 -21.03 -4.41
C ASP A 754 -31.27 -21.65 -3.07
N ARG A 755 -31.16 -22.99 -3.01
CA ARG A 755 -30.75 -23.72 -1.80
C ARG A 755 -29.39 -23.28 -1.25
N ASP A 756 -28.48 -22.88 -2.13
CA ASP A 756 -27.11 -22.51 -1.78
C ASP A 756 -26.98 -21.01 -1.46
N HIS A 757 -28.08 -20.25 -1.53
CA HIS A 757 -28.07 -18.82 -1.19
C HIS A 757 -28.02 -18.60 0.30
N VAL A 758 -27.34 -17.51 0.65
CA VAL A 758 -27.17 -17.08 2.02
C VAL A 758 -28.36 -16.23 2.45
N VAL A 759 -28.83 -16.48 3.67
CA VAL A 759 -30.01 -15.88 4.26
C VAL A 759 -29.73 -15.47 5.70
N LEU A 760 -30.58 -14.60 6.20
CA LEU A 760 -30.58 -14.20 7.59
C LEU A 760 -31.55 -15.09 8.38
N TRP A 761 -31.12 -15.62 9.53
CA TRP A 761 -31.92 -16.54 10.34
C TRP A 761 -31.66 -16.36 11.85
N GLU A 762 -32.54 -16.90 12.70
CA GLU A 762 -32.35 -16.91 14.15
C GLU A 762 -31.35 -18.02 14.59
N PRO A 763 -30.51 -17.81 15.60
CA PRO A 763 -29.60 -18.82 16.11
C PRO A 763 -30.35 -20.07 16.59
N THR A 764 -29.99 -21.23 16.05
CA THR A 764 -30.60 -22.51 16.43
C THR A 764 -29.53 -23.58 16.59
N LYS A 765 -29.55 -24.30 17.72
CA LYS A 765 -28.55 -25.33 18.04
C LYS A 765 -28.52 -26.49 17.03
N ASP A 766 -29.60 -26.69 16.28
CA ASP A 766 -29.78 -27.81 15.36
C ASP A 766 -29.38 -27.48 13.91
N ARG A 767 -28.79 -26.30 13.64
CA ARG A 767 -28.39 -25.88 12.29
C ARG A 767 -26.88 -25.67 12.16
N PRO A 768 -26.11 -26.72 11.83
CA PRO A 768 -24.66 -26.61 11.68
C PRO A 768 -24.27 -25.73 10.47
N SER A 769 -25.20 -25.43 9.55
CA SER A 769 -25.01 -24.48 8.45
C SER A 769 -24.82 -23.03 8.90
N GLN A 770 -25.08 -22.71 10.17
CA GLN A 770 -24.89 -21.38 10.77
C GLN A 770 -23.44 -21.13 11.25
N ILE A 771 -22.60 -22.17 11.25
CA ILE A 771 -21.24 -22.12 11.78
C ILE A 771 -20.25 -21.96 10.62
N TRP A 772 -19.45 -20.89 10.69
CA TRP A 772 -18.45 -20.55 9.69
C TRP A 772 -17.05 -20.57 10.30
N THR A 773 -16.14 -21.33 9.69
CA THR A 773 -14.73 -21.34 10.08
C THR A 773 -13.97 -20.31 9.26
N VAL A 774 -13.30 -19.37 9.93
CA VAL A 774 -12.47 -18.35 9.28
C VAL A 774 -11.10 -18.95 8.97
N HIS A 775 -10.74 -19.02 7.69
CA HIS A 775 -9.39 -19.38 7.23
C HIS A 775 -8.69 -18.10 6.80
N ILE A 776 -7.82 -17.56 7.66
CA ILE A 776 -6.95 -16.43 7.31
C ILE A 776 -6.02 -16.88 6.19
N LEU A 777 -5.93 -16.07 5.14
CA LEU A 777 -5.10 -16.37 3.99
C LEU A 777 -3.66 -15.98 4.24
#